data_AF-A0A2W6BUQ3-F1
#
_entry.id   AF-A0A2W6BUQ3-F1
#
_cell.length_a   1.000
_cell.length_b   1.000
_cell.length_c   1.000
_cell.angle_alpha   90.00
_cell.angle_beta   90.00
_cell.angle_gamma   90.00
#
_symmetry.space_group_name_H-M   'P 1'
#
loop_
_entity.id
_entity.type
_entity.pdbx_description
1 polymer ?
#
loop_
_entity_poly.entity_id
_entity_poly.type
_entity_poly.pdbx_seq_one_letter_code
_entity_poly.pdbx_strand_id
1 'polypeptide(L)'
;MSTQRLHDEGEKLVFERIVAAIDSDAGRADQVVKAAQELGQALHVEVLVAHVRDVERRPAMVATAGRPGALPPRLHFETEEKAQELVNGAVEQLRQAGVKAEGQVGPGAGSTARELLDIAEVYSANLIVVGDRDSRVTDVILGGVAHRIVHRPLTASTAYRMGAAPTTRLSVKAGTTLSVRCYRTSSGLQATLVHVYVVHPHRIAVSGSILSTRRGSLVVRTSARLYAVTSFSGVVITINGSGAPASALRPGDRVRVHGSPGARGTIIASSIRARRPRDQVVTVRGTISSIQGNILVVTASTGTRIAVRLSSGVSVMLHGLPAPGTALFAGARITIRGRRNTGGFVGTGAVLSVRERTIEGRIETISHSVLSVRARGHDSNVSLSSKTEMRDGGKKIDASHLRVGTYVHVQGYQAPADVIAATLRVMHPSLEVKGTVANPAPALLVQSRNGDTYRIRLSSATSVSDPRYAITLSASDIMVGQSVDVRGTVRTDGRLAAVDIAVHLVHVALRGRVTDVASAAITVDVGGAAIEVGFDASASLTQGSKQLTLADVVRGDDVSVSGYRISVSTVVARKISVHRRVKSIQGTVASLTTDGFVLTTSVGSIRVIESTTTSVTGGSSVTLVVAAAVHVTGYLRGDGVILATRIRLLKHL
;
A
#
# COMPACT_ATOMS: atom_id res chain seq x y z
N MET A 1 51.32 70.36 -54.32
CA MET A 1 51.84 69.06 -54.82
C MET A 1 53.26 68.91 -54.31
N SER A 2 53.72 67.84 -53.68
CA SER A 2 53.09 66.58 -53.27
C SER A 2 53.97 65.96 -52.17
N THR A 3 53.32 65.58 -51.08
CA THR A 3 53.54 64.41 -50.21
C THR A 3 54.94 63.78 -50.12
N GLN A 4 55.58 64.01 -48.97
CA GLN A 4 56.73 63.25 -48.46
C GLN A 4 56.23 62.06 -47.63
N ARG A 5 56.65 60.85 -48.02
CA ARG A 5 56.35 59.56 -47.37
C ARG A 5 57.16 59.43 -46.08
N LEU A 6 56.48 59.13 -44.97
CA LEU A 6 57.11 58.59 -43.75
C LEU A 6 57.04 57.07 -43.80
N HIS A 7 58.19 56.44 -43.57
CA HIS A 7 58.39 55.00 -43.49
C HIS A 7 57.65 54.40 -42.29
N ASP A 8 56.89 53.34 -42.57
CA ASP A 8 56.19 52.48 -41.61
C ASP A 8 57.04 51.21 -41.45
N GLU A 9 57.93 51.19 -40.45
CA GLU A 9 58.55 49.94 -39.98
C GLU A 9 57.58 49.25 -39.02
N GLY A 10 56.61 48.55 -39.63
CA GLY A 10 55.79 47.58 -38.92
C GLY A 10 56.61 46.33 -38.62
N GLU A 11 57.21 46.26 -37.43
CA GLU A 11 57.67 44.99 -36.86
C GLU A 11 56.46 44.03 -36.79
N LYS A 12 56.42 43.13 -37.76
CA LYS A 12 55.45 42.04 -37.86
C LYS A 12 55.70 41.13 -36.67
N LEU A 13 54.86 41.21 -35.63
CA LEU A 13 54.86 40.24 -34.53
C LEU A 13 54.48 38.87 -35.11
N VAL A 14 55.48 38.08 -35.47
CA VAL A 14 55.27 36.70 -35.93
C VAL A 14 55.23 35.83 -34.69
N PHE A 15 54.03 35.39 -34.31
CA PHE A 15 53.92 34.24 -33.43
C PHE A 15 54.46 33.04 -34.21
N GLU A 16 55.30 32.21 -33.60
CA GLU A 16 55.98 31.11 -34.28
C GLU A 16 55.52 29.76 -33.75
N ARG A 17 55.13 29.71 -32.47
CA ARG A 17 54.70 28.49 -31.77
C ARG A 17 53.67 28.81 -30.69
N ILE A 18 52.64 27.98 -30.61
CA ILE A 18 51.50 28.15 -29.69
C ILE A 18 51.46 26.98 -28.70
N VAL A 19 51.15 27.25 -27.43
CA VAL A 19 50.76 26.23 -26.46
C VAL A 19 49.27 26.35 -26.14
N ALA A 20 48.51 25.28 -26.34
CA ALA A 20 47.10 25.19 -26.03
C ALA A 20 46.90 24.38 -24.75
N ALA A 21 46.60 25.06 -23.63
CA ALA A 21 46.45 24.42 -22.32
C ALA A 21 45.01 23.98 -22.07
N ILE A 22 44.79 22.67 -22.00
CA ILE A 22 43.47 22.04 -21.82
C ILE A 22 43.33 21.42 -20.43
N ASP A 23 42.11 21.38 -19.90
CA ASP A 23 41.77 20.68 -18.66
C ASP A 23 40.68 19.62 -18.90
N SER A 24 40.35 18.85 -17.86
CA SER A 24 39.38 17.76 -17.94
C SER A 24 37.92 18.22 -18.17
N ASP A 25 37.67 19.53 -18.30
CA ASP A 25 36.38 20.11 -18.65
C ASP A 25 36.24 20.15 -20.17
N ALA A 26 35.54 19.16 -20.73
CA ALA A 26 35.36 18.99 -22.17
C ALA A 26 34.87 20.27 -22.87
N GLY A 27 33.91 20.99 -22.29
CA GLY A 27 33.36 22.19 -22.91
C GLY A 27 34.36 23.35 -22.98
N ARG A 28 35.35 23.37 -22.10
CA ARG A 28 36.42 24.37 -22.09
C ARG A 28 37.61 23.94 -22.94
N ALA A 29 38.00 22.67 -22.86
CA ALA A 29 39.02 22.09 -23.72
C ALA A 29 38.66 22.31 -25.19
N ASP A 30 37.42 22.05 -25.59
CA ASP A 30 36.93 22.27 -26.96
C ASP A 30 37.10 23.73 -27.42
N GLN A 31 36.87 24.70 -26.53
CA GLN A 31 37.03 26.12 -26.85
C GLN A 31 38.50 26.50 -27.03
N VAL A 32 39.38 25.98 -26.17
CA VAL A 32 40.83 26.20 -26.29
C VAL A 32 41.36 25.57 -27.58
N VAL A 33 40.96 24.34 -27.87
CA VAL A 33 41.36 23.63 -29.11
C VAL A 33 40.86 24.38 -30.33
N LYS A 34 39.60 24.82 -30.34
CA LYS A 34 39.05 25.60 -31.45
C LYS A 34 39.80 26.93 -31.65
N ALA A 35 40.10 27.65 -30.58
CA ALA A 35 40.87 28.90 -30.67
C ALA A 35 42.29 28.66 -31.18
N ALA A 36 42.95 27.60 -30.68
CA ALA A 36 44.28 27.21 -31.15
C ALA A 36 44.26 26.75 -32.63
N GLN A 37 43.18 26.09 -33.07
CA GLN A 37 42.97 25.70 -34.46
C GLN A 37 42.91 26.94 -35.37
N GLU A 38 42.04 27.90 -35.03
CA GLU A 38 41.85 29.13 -35.81
C GLU A 38 43.17 29.92 -35.91
N LEU A 39 43.93 30.01 -34.82
CA LEU A 39 45.22 30.70 -34.77
C LEU A 39 46.31 29.93 -35.53
N GLY A 40 46.40 28.61 -35.36
CA GLY A 40 47.36 27.76 -36.05
C GLY A 40 47.18 27.80 -37.57
N GLN A 41 45.94 27.77 -38.04
CA GLN A 41 45.61 27.92 -39.46
C GLN A 41 45.93 29.32 -39.99
N ALA A 42 45.54 30.37 -39.25
CA ALA A 42 45.71 31.75 -39.71
C ALA A 42 47.18 32.19 -39.76
N LEU A 43 48.02 31.62 -38.90
CA LEU A 43 49.43 32.00 -38.77
C LEU A 43 50.39 30.96 -39.37
N HIS A 44 49.89 29.78 -39.76
CA HIS A 44 50.67 28.64 -40.23
C HIS A 44 51.75 28.19 -39.23
N VAL A 45 51.39 28.17 -37.94
CA VAL A 45 52.31 27.87 -36.83
C VAL A 45 52.01 26.52 -36.18
N GLU A 46 53.00 25.99 -35.48
CA GLU A 46 52.88 24.73 -34.75
C GLU A 46 52.20 24.94 -33.39
N VAL A 47 51.38 23.96 -32.99
CA VAL A 47 50.61 24.00 -31.73
C VAL A 47 50.98 22.81 -30.84
N LEU A 48 51.48 23.08 -29.63
CA LEU A 48 51.62 22.08 -28.57
C LEU A 48 50.37 22.08 -27.68
N VAL A 49 49.66 20.96 -27.63
CA VAL A 49 48.56 20.75 -26.69
C VAL A 49 49.12 20.26 -25.36
N ALA A 50 48.90 21.02 -24.28
CA ALA A 50 49.42 20.71 -22.96
C ALA A 50 48.30 20.46 -21.95
N HIS A 51 48.41 19.40 -21.17
CA HIS A 51 47.54 19.12 -20.02
C HIS A 51 48.39 18.82 -18.78
N VAL A 52 48.16 19.52 -17.66
CA VAL A 52 48.86 19.24 -16.40
C VAL A 52 47.90 18.53 -15.46
N ARG A 53 48.29 17.32 -15.04
CA ARG A 53 47.47 16.45 -14.18
C ARG A 53 47.20 17.10 -12.82
N ASP A 54 46.06 16.77 -12.21
CA ASP A 54 45.76 17.12 -10.83
C ASP A 54 46.18 15.95 -9.92
N VAL A 55 47.38 16.02 -9.33
CA VAL A 55 47.93 14.96 -8.46
C VAL A 55 47.91 15.41 -7.00
N GLU A 56 47.60 14.48 -6.09
CA GLU A 56 47.49 14.77 -4.66
C GLU A 56 48.78 15.40 -4.11
N ARG A 57 48.69 16.64 -3.62
CA ARG A 57 49.66 17.14 -2.64
C ARG A 57 49.39 16.40 -1.33
N ARG A 58 50.34 15.57 -0.87
CA ARG A 58 50.31 15.00 0.49
C ARG A 58 49.96 16.13 1.48
N PRO A 59 48.81 16.07 2.18
CA PRO A 59 48.48 17.12 3.14
C PRO A 59 49.51 17.08 4.27
N ALA A 60 50.27 18.16 4.45
CA ALA A 60 50.89 18.40 5.74
C ALA A 60 49.76 18.45 6.79
N MET A 61 49.89 17.64 7.83
CA MET A 61 48.89 17.42 8.88
C MET A 61 48.14 18.70 9.28
N VAL A 62 46.84 18.77 9.00
CA VAL A 62 45.92 19.66 9.70
C VAL A 62 44.86 18.78 10.33
N ALA A 63 45.15 18.36 11.56
CA ALA A 63 44.20 17.75 12.46
C ALA A 63 43.30 18.84 13.04
N THR A 64 42.07 19.00 12.53
CA THR A 64 41.00 19.66 13.30
C THR A 64 39.61 19.21 12.85
N ALA A 65 38.89 18.62 13.80
CA ALA A 65 37.44 18.66 13.98
C ALA A 65 36.54 18.17 12.83
N GLY A 66 36.35 16.84 12.75
CA GLY A 66 35.26 16.21 12.01
C GLY A 66 34.75 14.97 12.74
N ARG A 67 33.43 14.87 12.91
CA ARG A 67 32.70 13.86 13.70
C ARG A 67 33.08 12.39 13.37
N PRO A 68 33.03 11.46 14.36
CA PRO A 68 33.19 10.04 14.08
C PRO A 68 32.09 9.56 13.13
N GLY A 69 32.46 9.01 11.98
CA GLY A 69 31.53 8.39 11.02
C GLY A 69 31.36 9.07 9.66
N ALA A 70 32.05 10.18 9.37
CA ALA A 70 32.07 10.75 8.02
C ALA A 70 33.17 10.08 7.18
N LEU A 71 32.78 9.22 6.23
CA LEU A 71 33.68 8.72 5.19
C LEU A 71 34.22 9.89 4.35
N PRO A 72 35.54 10.01 4.15
CA PRO A 72 36.09 11.04 3.28
C PRO A 72 35.58 10.86 1.84
N PRO A 73 35.27 11.95 1.11
CA PRO A 73 34.80 11.85 -0.26
C PRO A 73 35.86 11.17 -1.13
N ARG A 74 35.44 10.18 -1.94
CA ARG A 74 36.28 9.55 -2.97
C ARG A 74 36.67 10.62 -4.00
N LEU A 75 37.86 11.21 -3.86
CA LEU A 75 38.46 12.05 -4.88
C LEU A 75 38.75 11.15 -6.09
N HIS A 76 38.12 11.44 -7.23
CA HIS A 76 38.44 10.78 -8.49
C HIS A 76 39.73 11.38 -9.01
N PHE A 77 40.79 10.57 -9.07
CA PHE A 77 42.08 10.97 -9.60
C PHE A 77 42.15 10.71 -11.09
N GLU A 78 42.77 11.61 -11.83
CA GLU A 78 43.03 11.43 -13.25
C GLU A 78 44.30 10.58 -13.43
N THR A 79 44.12 9.41 -14.06
CA THR A 79 45.25 8.55 -14.42
C THR A 79 46.05 9.17 -15.56
N GLU A 80 47.30 8.77 -15.70
CA GLU A 80 48.18 9.28 -16.75
C GLU A 80 47.63 8.96 -18.14
N GLU A 81 47.06 7.75 -18.28
CA GLU A 81 46.44 7.28 -19.51
C GLU A 81 45.28 8.18 -19.91
N LYS A 82 44.43 8.57 -18.95
CA LYS A 82 43.27 9.41 -19.21
C LYS A 82 43.66 10.85 -19.59
N ALA A 83 44.67 11.40 -18.93
CA ALA A 83 45.25 12.68 -19.30
C ALA A 83 45.86 12.65 -20.71
N GLN A 84 46.54 11.55 -21.05
CA GLN A 84 47.12 11.36 -22.38
C GLN A 84 46.05 11.19 -23.47
N GLU A 85 44.96 10.47 -23.18
CA GLU A 85 43.81 10.35 -24.09
C GLU A 85 43.19 11.72 -24.40
N LEU A 86 43.04 12.57 -23.38
CA LEU A 86 42.50 13.93 -23.53
C LEU A 86 43.39 14.81 -24.43
N VAL A 87 44.71 14.74 -24.24
CA VAL A 87 45.68 15.43 -25.10
C VAL A 87 45.67 14.88 -26.52
N ASN A 88 45.68 13.55 -26.68
CA ASN A 88 45.68 12.91 -27.99
C ASN A 88 44.43 13.27 -28.81
N GLY A 89 43.25 13.30 -28.18
CA GLY A 89 42.01 13.70 -28.85
C GLY A 89 42.06 15.13 -29.38
N ALA A 90 42.60 16.07 -28.59
CA ALA A 90 42.77 17.46 -29.00
C ALA A 90 43.83 17.63 -30.11
N VAL A 91 44.95 16.91 -30.04
CA VAL A 91 45.97 16.91 -31.10
C VAL A 91 45.40 16.40 -32.42
N GLU A 92 44.64 15.30 -32.36
CA GLU A 92 44.03 14.71 -33.54
C GLU A 92 43.02 15.67 -34.18
N GLN A 93 42.23 16.38 -33.36
CA GLN A 93 41.32 17.41 -33.84
C GLN A 93 42.05 18.57 -34.57
N LEU A 94 43.20 19.01 -34.05
CA LEU A 94 44.01 20.05 -34.71
C LEU A 94 44.64 19.55 -36.01
N ARG A 95 45.13 18.32 -36.04
CA ARG A 95 45.72 17.70 -37.25
C ARG A 95 44.70 17.50 -38.35
N GLN A 96 43.49 17.08 -38.01
CA GLN A 96 42.36 16.98 -38.95
C GLN A 96 42.00 18.33 -39.57
N ALA A 97 42.26 19.43 -38.86
CA ALA A 97 42.12 20.79 -39.36
C ALA A 97 43.34 21.31 -40.12
N GLY A 98 44.35 20.48 -40.39
CA GLY A 98 45.55 20.86 -41.14
C GLY A 98 46.58 21.66 -40.33
N VAL A 99 46.49 21.68 -39.00
CA VAL A 99 47.46 22.34 -38.12
C VAL A 99 48.51 21.31 -37.67
N LYS A 100 49.81 21.65 -37.76
CA LYS A 100 50.86 20.81 -37.21
C LYS A 100 50.79 20.87 -35.68
N ALA A 101 50.50 19.74 -35.04
CA ALA A 101 50.28 19.69 -33.60
C ALA A 101 50.95 18.50 -32.91
N GLU A 102 51.42 18.74 -31.69
CA GLU A 102 52.02 17.76 -30.77
C GLU A 102 51.32 17.82 -29.41
N GLY A 103 51.47 16.78 -28.59
CA GLY A 103 50.79 16.67 -27.30
C GLY A 103 51.75 16.37 -26.15
N GLN A 104 51.57 17.02 -25.01
CA GLN A 104 52.36 16.79 -23.80
C GLN A 104 51.49 16.78 -22.53
N VAL A 105 51.71 15.78 -21.67
CA VAL A 105 51.12 15.72 -20.33
C VAL A 105 52.16 16.10 -19.28
N GLY A 106 51.83 17.10 -18.46
CA GLY A 106 52.64 17.53 -17.32
C GLY A 106 52.41 16.66 -16.08
N PRO A 107 53.46 16.46 -15.25
CA PRO A 107 53.40 15.55 -14.11
C PRO A 107 52.50 16.02 -12.98
N GLY A 108 52.14 17.32 -12.91
CA GLY A 108 51.18 17.84 -11.93
C GLY A 108 51.68 17.88 -10.49
N ALA A 109 53.00 17.75 -10.28
CA ALA A 109 53.62 17.77 -8.95
C ALA A 109 53.70 19.19 -8.34
N GLY A 110 53.48 20.24 -9.13
CA GLY A 110 53.71 21.64 -8.80
C GLY A 110 52.46 22.51 -8.85
N SER A 111 52.60 23.70 -9.43
CA SER A 111 51.48 24.60 -9.73
C SER A 111 51.20 24.49 -11.22
N THR A 112 49.96 24.14 -11.61
CA THR A 112 49.57 24.01 -13.02
C THR A 112 50.02 25.20 -13.87
N ALA A 113 49.87 26.43 -13.37
CA ALA A 113 50.32 27.62 -14.08
C ALA A 113 51.85 27.70 -14.27
N ARG A 114 52.64 27.16 -13.34
CA ARG A 114 54.11 27.15 -13.43
C ARG A 114 54.55 26.09 -14.42
N GLU A 115 54.01 24.88 -14.31
CA GLU A 115 54.32 23.79 -15.24
C GLU A 115 53.93 24.14 -16.68
N LEU A 116 52.79 24.81 -16.90
CA LEU A 116 52.42 25.29 -18.24
C LEU A 116 53.39 26.35 -18.78
N LEU A 117 53.95 27.21 -17.92
CA LEU A 117 54.99 28.16 -18.33
C LEU A 117 56.31 27.45 -18.64
N ASP A 118 56.68 26.43 -17.86
CA ASP A 118 57.88 25.62 -18.09
C ASP A 118 57.75 24.82 -19.41
N ILE A 119 56.58 24.23 -19.68
CA ILE A 119 56.27 23.56 -20.96
C ILE A 119 56.37 24.55 -22.13
N ALA A 120 55.78 25.73 -21.98
CA ALA A 120 55.84 26.77 -23.01
C ALA A 120 57.27 27.25 -23.27
N GLU A 121 58.11 27.31 -22.23
CA GLU A 121 59.52 27.67 -22.35
C GLU A 121 60.32 26.58 -23.07
N VAL A 122 60.18 25.31 -22.68
CA VAL A 122 60.85 24.18 -23.35
C VAL A 122 60.44 24.06 -24.81
N TYR A 123 59.18 24.35 -25.14
CA TYR A 123 58.67 24.34 -26.50
C TYR A 123 59.00 25.60 -27.31
N SER A 124 59.56 26.64 -26.68
CA SER A 124 59.78 27.97 -27.25
C SER A 124 58.49 28.62 -27.79
N ALA A 125 57.38 28.48 -27.06
CA ALA A 125 56.10 29.08 -27.41
C ALA A 125 56.06 30.58 -27.08
N ASN A 126 55.58 31.38 -28.02
CA ASN A 126 55.37 32.82 -27.83
C ASN A 126 53.88 33.20 -27.67
N LEU A 127 52.98 32.21 -27.65
CA LEU A 127 51.57 32.36 -27.31
C LEU A 127 51.08 31.17 -26.47
N ILE A 128 50.35 31.45 -25.39
CA ILE A 128 49.65 30.43 -24.59
C ILE A 128 48.15 30.69 -24.65
N VAL A 129 47.40 29.71 -25.13
CA VAL A 129 45.93 29.72 -25.16
C VAL A 129 45.44 28.92 -23.95
N VAL A 130 44.72 29.56 -23.04
CA VAL A 130 44.18 28.93 -21.83
C VAL A 130 42.69 29.18 -21.72
N GLY A 131 41.95 28.19 -21.22
CA GLY A 131 40.52 28.34 -20.97
C GLY A 131 40.25 29.07 -19.65
N ASP A 132 39.27 29.98 -19.66
CA ASP A 132 38.83 30.66 -18.44
C ASP A 132 37.78 29.83 -17.66
N ARG A 133 37.87 29.81 -16.32
CA ARG A 133 36.82 29.28 -15.45
C ARG A 133 35.86 30.40 -15.13
N ASP A 134 34.61 30.25 -15.57
CA ASP A 134 33.49 31.14 -15.23
C ASP A 134 33.09 30.96 -13.74
N SER A 135 34.01 31.30 -12.82
CA SER A 135 33.90 31.01 -11.39
C SER A 135 32.92 31.99 -10.71
N ARG A 136 32.05 31.45 -9.84
CA ARG A 136 30.87 32.13 -9.27
C ARG A 136 31.16 32.90 -7.97
N VAL A 137 32.40 33.27 -7.67
CA VAL A 137 32.75 34.03 -6.46
C VAL A 137 33.70 35.18 -6.83
N THR A 138 33.44 36.35 -6.25
CA THR A 138 33.80 37.70 -6.72
C THR A 138 35.28 38.13 -6.68
N ASP A 139 36.27 37.27 -6.46
CA ASP A 139 37.64 37.76 -6.18
C ASP A 139 38.77 37.34 -7.14
N VAL A 140 38.54 36.60 -8.22
CA VAL A 140 39.64 36.23 -9.14
C VAL A 140 39.10 36.10 -10.58
N ILE A 141 39.18 37.19 -11.36
CA ILE A 141 38.49 37.40 -12.65
C ILE A 141 39.13 36.66 -13.85
N LEU A 142 40.01 35.71 -13.59
CA LEU A 142 40.43 34.69 -14.55
C LEU A 142 40.45 33.37 -13.76
N GLY A 143 40.21 32.21 -14.38
CA GLY A 143 40.32 30.93 -13.69
C GLY A 143 41.67 30.81 -12.98
N GLY A 144 41.77 30.15 -11.83
CA GLY A 144 42.97 30.23 -10.97
C GLY A 144 44.32 29.94 -11.67
N VAL A 145 44.32 29.29 -12.82
CA VAL A 145 45.47 29.13 -13.73
C VAL A 145 45.63 30.35 -14.65
N ALA A 146 44.59 30.72 -15.42
CA ALA A 146 44.58 31.91 -16.27
C ALA A 146 44.88 33.21 -15.49
N HIS A 147 44.37 33.34 -14.27
CA HIS A 147 44.69 34.46 -13.37
C HIS A 147 46.12 34.42 -12.90
N ARG A 148 46.68 33.26 -12.58
CA ARG A 148 48.10 33.18 -12.17
C ARG A 148 49.05 33.40 -13.34
N ILE A 149 48.62 33.12 -14.57
CA ILE A 149 49.34 33.46 -15.80
C ILE A 149 49.26 34.98 -16.06
N VAL A 150 48.12 35.63 -15.81
CA VAL A 150 47.87 37.04 -16.16
C VAL A 150 48.12 38.03 -15.00
N HIS A 151 48.10 37.60 -13.73
CA HIS A 151 48.13 38.45 -12.53
C HIS A 151 49.49 38.47 -11.80
N ARG A 152 50.57 38.63 -12.57
CA ARG A 152 51.78 39.33 -12.13
C ARG A 152 51.76 40.74 -12.79
N PRO A 153 52.23 41.79 -12.09
CA PRO A 153 51.48 43.03 -11.91
C PRO A 153 51.22 43.81 -13.22
N LEU A 154 49.94 44.08 -13.49
CA LEU A 154 49.50 45.20 -14.33
C LEU A 154 49.88 46.49 -13.59
N THR A 155 50.92 47.18 -14.05
CA THR A 155 51.43 48.40 -13.40
C THR A 155 50.64 49.64 -13.84
N ALA A 156 50.80 50.75 -13.13
CA ALA A 156 50.19 52.04 -13.49
C ALA A 156 50.59 52.54 -14.90
N SER A 157 51.58 51.93 -15.53
CA SER A 157 52.09 52.23 -16.86
C SER A 157 51.38 51.48 -18.01
N THR A 158 50.41 50.59 -17.75
CA THR A 158 49.68 49.91 -18.84
C THR A 158 48.70 50.86 -19.53
N ALA A 159 48.91 51.11 -20.82
CA ALA A 159 47.98 51.90 -21.63
C ALA A 159 46.75 51.06 -22.02
N TYR A 160 45.56 51.67 -22.01
CA TYR A 160 44.35 51.04 -22.52
C TYR A 160 43.87 51.79 -23.77
N ARG A 161 43.43 51.04 -24.79
CA ARG A 161 42.82 51.61 -26.02
C ARG A 161 41.52 50.89 -26.35
N MET A 162 40.55 51.62 -26.89
CA MET A 162 39.31 51.07 -27.45
C MET A 162 39.20 51.54 -28.90
N GLY A 163 39.44 50.64 -29.87
CA GLY A 163 39.72 51.06 -31.24
C GLY A 163 40.98 51.95 -31.32
N ALA A 164 40.93 53.07 -32.03
CA ALA A 164 42.04 54.03 -32.09
C ALA A 164 42.14 54.95 -30.85
N ALA A 165 41.09 55.00 -30.01
CA ALA A 165 40.99 55.95 -28.91
C ALA A 165 41.66 55.43 -27.63
N PRO A 166 42.36 56.28 -26.84
CA PRO A 166 42.75 55.94 -25.47
C PRO A 166 41.51 55.65 -24.62
N THR A 167 41.63 54.69 -23.72
CA THR A 167 40.57 54.37 -22.76
C THR A 167 41.16 54.07 -21.39
N THR A 168 40.34 53.63 -20.44
CA THR A 168 40.77 53.29 -19.08
C THR A 168 40.48 51.84 -18.77
N ARG A 169 41.11 51.29 -17.73
CA ARG A 169 40.84 49.92 -17.26
C ARG A 169 39.35 49.63 -17.04
N LEU A 170 38.55 50.65 -16.68
CA LEU A 170 37.11 50.51 -16.42
C LEU A 170 36.28 50.23 -17.68
N SER A 171 36.84 50.44 -18.88
CA SER A 171 36.14 50.16 -20.13
C SER A 171 36.16 48.68 -20.51
N VAL A 172 37.00 47.88 -19.86
CA VAL A 172 37.07 46.44 -20.07
C VAL A 172 35.96 45.77 -19.27
N LYS A 173 34.93 45.27 -19.96
CA LYS A 173 33.85 44.50 -19.35
C LYS A 173 34.03 43.01 -19.63
N ALA A 174 33.55 42.16 -18.73
CA ALA A 174 33.49 40.73 -18.95
C ALA A 174 32.75 40.41 -20.27
N GLY A 175 33.36 39.57 -21.11
CA GLY A 175 32.86 39.24 -22.45
C GLY A 175 33.34 40.16 -23.59
N THR A 176 34.25 41.09 -23.31
CA THR A 176 34.86 41.94 -24.36
C THR A 176 36.15 41.29 -24.88
N THR A 177 36.29 41.20 -26.20
CA THR A 177 37.53 40.72 -26.83
C THR A 177 38.61 41.78 -26.72
N LEU A 178 39.79 41.37 -26.22
CA LEU A 178 40.94 42.25 -26.03
C LEU A 178 42.23 41.61 -26.55
N SER A 179 43.18 42.45 -26.94
CA SER A 179 44.57 42.08 -27.24
C SER A 179 45.49 42.74 -26.21
N VAL A 180 46.42 41.97 -25.64
CA VAL A 180 47.36 42.46 -24.62
C VAL A 180 48.78 42.37 -25.14
N ARG A 181 49.46 43.51 -25.20
CA ARG A 181 50.92 43.58 -25.42
C ARG A 181 51.61 43.57 -24.07
N CYS A 182 52.59 42.70 -23.88
CA CYS A 182 53.38 42.59 -22.65
C CYS A 182 54.86 42.32 -22.94
N TYR A 183 55.73 42.55 -21.95
CA TYR A 183 57.15 42.15 -21.97
C TYR A 183 57.49 41.34 -20.73
N ARG A 184 58.53 40.51 -20.80
CA ARG A 184 58.99 39.65 -19.70
C ARG A 184 59.91 40.43 -18.77
N THR A 185 59.71 40.26 -17.46
CA THR A 185 60.60 40.71 -16.38
C THR A 185 61.05 39.52 -15.55
N SER A 186 62.04 39.69 -14.68
CA SER A 186 62.46 38.68 -13.69
C SER A 186 61.32 38.24 -12.75
N SER A 187 60.27 39.05 -12.64
CA SER A 187 59.10 38.81 -11.79
C SER A 187 57.85 38.36 -12.56
N GLY A 188 57.89 38.20 -13.88
CA GLY A 188 56.76 37.76 -14.71
C GLY A 188 56.49 38.64 -15.93
N LEU A 189 55.37 38.42 -16.62
CA LEU A 189 54.94 39.24 -17.75
C LEU A 189 54.29 40.54 -17.25
N GLN A 190 54.68 41.68 -17.84
CA GLN A 190 54.16 43.01 -17.52
C GLN A 190 53.48 43.60 -18.76
N ALA A 191 52.19 43.93 -18.66
CA ALA A 191 51.43 44.47 -19.79
C ALA A 191 51.74 45.95 -20.06
N THR A 192 51.96 46.30 -21.32
CA THR A 192 52.20 47.68 -21.78
C THR A 192 51.01 48.29 -22.49
N LEU A 193 50.21 47.47 -23.19
CA LEU A 193 49.02 47.94 -23.90
C LEU A 193 47.90 46.90 -23.88
N VAL A 194 46.69 47.32 -23.49
CA VAL A 194 45.46 46.54 -23.63
C VAL A 194 44.57 47.20 -24.67
N HIS A 195 44.37 46.54 -25.81
CA HIS A 195 43.50 46.99 -26.89
C HIS A 195 42.15 46.28 -26.82
N VAL A 196 41.07 47.05 -26.73
CA VAL A 196 39.69 46.58 -26.59
C VAL A 196 38.99 46.77 -27.92
N TYR A 197 38.57 45.68 -28.55
CA TYR A 197 37.86 45.75 -29.83
C TYR A 197 36.40 46.16 -29.60
N VAL A 198 35.96 47.23 -30.27
CA VAL A 198 34.56 47.70 -30.20
C VAL A 198 33.69 46.75 -31.03
N VAL A 199 33.06 45.79 -30.37
CA VAL A 199 31.99 45.00 -30.98
C VAL A 199 30.72 45.85 -30.95
N HIS A 200 30.19 46.21 -32.12
CA HIS A 200 28.87 46.81 -32.23
C HIS A 200 27.87 45.94 -31.46
N PRO A 201 27.08 46.47 -30.51
CA PRO A 201 26.18 45.63 -29.74
C PRO A 201 25.10 45.09 -30.68
N HIS A 202 25.27 43.85 -31.15
CA HIS A 202 24.27 43.14 -31.93
C HIS A 202 22.97 43.13 -31.13
N ARG A 203 21.97 43.90 -31.58
CA ARG A 203 20.64 43.89 -30.97
C ARG A 203 20.03 42.52 -31.22
N ILE A 204 19.73 41.80 -30.15
CA ILE A 204 19.06 40.51 -30.21
C ILE A 204 17.57 40.69 -29.92
N ALA A 205 16.75 39.94 -30.65
CA ALA A 205 15.31 39.86 -30.43
C ALA A 205 14.94 38.43 -30.05
N VAL A 206 14.28 38.26 -28.90
CA VAL A 206 13.87 36.96 -28.37
C VAL A 206 12.38 36.91 -28.18
N SER A 207 11.73 35.94 -28.83
CA SER A 207 10.28 35.73 -28.75
C SER A 207 9.97 34.43 -28.03
N GLY A 208 9.11 34.48 -27.01
CA GLY A 208 8.77 33.30 -26.22
C GLY A 208 7.64 33.55 -25.22
N SER A 209 7.54 32.68 -24.23
CA SER A 209 6.59 32.79 -23.12
C SER A 209 7.34 33.09 -21.84
N ILE A 210 6.84 34.01 -21.00
CA ILE A 210 7.42 34.22 -19.68
C ILE A 210 7.25 32.93 -18.86
N LEU A 211 8.30 32.36 -18.31
CA LEU A 211 8.22 31.21 -17.40
C LEU A 211 8.05 31.67 -15.95
N SER A 212 8.79 32.70 -15.57
CA SER A 212 8.78 33.29 -14.23
C SER A 212 9.15 34.77 -14.28
N THR A 213 8.69 35.52 -13.28
CA THR A 213 9.04 36.92 -13.08
C THR A 213 9.61 37.10 -11.67
N ARG A 214 10.61 37.97 -11.54
CA ARG A 214 11.20 38.43 -10.27
C ARG A 214 11.41 39.94 -10.36
N ARG A 215 11.64 40.61 -9.22
CA ARG A 215 11.92 42.05 -9.23
C ARG A 215 13.19 42.31 -10.06
N GLY A 216 13.06 43.07 -11.16
CA GLY A 216 14.20 43.41 -12.01
C GLY A 216 14.61 42.35 -13.05
N SER A 217 13.99 41.16 -13.06
CA SER A 217 14.29 40.13 -14.06
C SER A 217 13.09 39.23 -14.42
N LEU A 218 13.08 38.68 -15.63
CA LEU A 218 12.14 37.62 -16.04
C LEU A 218 12.85 36.52 -16.83
N VAL A 219 12.28 35.31 -16.85
CA VAL A 219 12.77 34.20 -17.67
C VAL A 219 11.84 34.00 -18.84
N VAL A 220 12.36 34.08 -20.07
CA VAL A 220 11.63 33.80 -21.31
C VAL A 220 12.00 32.42 -21.82
N ARG A 221 11.00 31.55 -21.94
CA ARG A 221 11.13 30.27 -22.63
C ARG A 221 10.80 30.43 -24.11
N THR A 222 11.76 30.13 -24.97
CA THR A 222 11.54 29.95 -26.42
C THR A 222 11.39 28.47 -26.75
N SER A 223 11.21 28.14 -28.03
CA SER A 223 11.22 26.73 -28.49
C SER A 223 12.58 26.04 -28.31
N ALA A 224 13.68 26.80 -28.29
CA ALA A 224 15.04 26.25 -28.31
C ALA A 224 15.79 26.39 -26.98
N ARG A 225 15.52 27.43 -26.18
CA ARG A 225 16.26 27.70 -24.93
C ARG A 225 15.52 28.63 -23.98
N LEU A 226 16.05 28.74 -22.75
CA LEU A 226 15.62 29.73 -21.76
C LEU A 226 16.53 30.95 -21.80
N TYR A 227 15.96 32.15 -21.73
CA TYR A 227 16.69 33.40 -21.63
C TYR A 227 16.33 34.12 -20.33
N ALA A 228 17.33 34.54 -19.58
CA ALA A 228 17.14 35.46 -18.47
C ALA A 228 17.18 36.90 -18.99
N VAL A 229 16.15 37.68 -18.73
CA VAL A 229 16.03 39.07 -19.16
C VAL A 229 16.16 39.96 -17.93
N THR A 230 17.02 40.97 -18.00
CA THR A 230 17.37 41.82 -16.85
C THR A 230 17.31 43.30 -17.20
N SER A 231 17.26 44.14 -16.16
CA SER A 231 17.18 45.61 -16.20
C SER A 231 15.85 46.15 -16.75
N PHE A 232 14.90 46.47 -15.87
CA PHE A 232 13.62 47.09 -16.24
C PHE A 232 13.58 48.61 -16.06
N SER A 233 14.62 49.21 -15.48
CA SER A 233 14.70 50.65 -15.25
C SER A 233 14.82 51.37 -16.59
N GLY A 234 13.79 52.14 -16.97
CA GLY A 234 13.75 52.87 -18.25
C GLY A 234 13.36 52.04 -19.47
N VAL A 235 12.98 50.76 -19.30
CA VAL A 235 12.56 49.89 -20.42
C VAL A 235 11.11 50.17 -20.78
N VAL A 236 10.86 50.41 -22.07
CA VAL A 236 9.49 50.54 -22.59
C VAL A 236 8.84 49.14 -22.62
N ILE A 237 7.85 48.94 -21.76
CA ILE A 237 7.06 47.71 -21.68
C ILE A 237 5.66 47.99 -22.19
N THR A 238 5.21 47.19 -23.16
CA THR A 238 3.85 47.26 -23.69
C THR A 238 3.16 45.92 -23.51
N ILE A 239 1.91 45.92 -23.04
CA ILE A 239 1.06 44.73 -22.96
C ILE A 239 -0.16 44.97 -23.85
N ASN A 240 -0.36 44.13 -24.86
CA ASN A 240 -1.44 44.29 -25.85
C ASN A 240 -1.46 45.65 -26.56
N GLY A 241 -0.29 46.30 -26.68
CA GLY A 241 -0.14 47.61 -27.34
C GLY A 241 -0.17 48.81 -26.39
N SER A 242 -0.60 48.65 -25.14
CA SER A 242 -0.63 49.74 -24.14
C SER A 242 0.60 49.72 -23.25
N GLY A 243 1.12 50.88 -22.86
CA GLY A 243 2.22 51.00 -21.89
C GLY A 243 1.87 50.37 -20.54
N ALA A 244 2.79 49.63 -19.94
CA ALA A 244 2.56 48.91 -18.70
C ALA A 244 3.81 48.87 -17.81
N PRO A 245 3.67 48.81 -16.47
CA PRO A 245 4.81 48.62 -15.58
C PRO A 245 5.35 47.19 -15.66
N ALA A 246 6.62 46.97 -15.28
CA ALA A 246 7.22 45.65 -15.26
C ALA A 246 6.48 44.64 -14.35
N SER A 247 5.84 45.14 -13.28
CA SER A 247 5.00 44.35 -12.38
C SER A 247 3.72 43.79 -13.05
N ALA A 248 3.32 44.32 -14.20
CA ALA A 248 2.15 43.85 -14.93
C ALA A 248 2.44 42.60 -15.79
N LEU A 249 3.72 42.27 -16.03
CA LEU A 249 4.13 41.06 -16.74
C LEU A 249 3.90 39.82 -15.87
N ARG A 250 3.29 38.79 -16.45
CA ARG A 250 2.93 37.55 -15.72
C ARG A 250 3.50 36.32 -16.40
N PRO A 251 3.78 35.24 -15.64
CA PRO A 251 4.09 33.94 -16.22
C PRO A 251 3.12 33.54 -17.34
N GLY A 252 3.70 33.48 -18.53
CA GLY A 252 3.23 33.08 -19.85
C GLY A 252 2.35 34.05 -20.63
N ASP A 253 2.44 35.33 -20.29
CA ASP A 253 2.36 36.35 -21.33
C ASP A 253 3.35 35.98 -22.47
N ARG A 254 2.91 36.10 -23.73
CA ARG A 254 3.80 35.92 -24.89
C ARG A 254 4.60 37.19 -25.07
N VAL A 255 5.92 37.12 -24.97
CA VAL A 255 6.79 38.29 -25.04
C VAL A 255 7.71 38.24 -26.25
N ARG A 256 7.97 39.41 -26.81
CA ARG A 256 9.09 39.70 -27.69
C ARG A 256 9.96 40.74 -26.99
N VAL A 257 11.17 40.32 -26.63
CA VAL A 257 12.15 41.12 -25.91
C VAL A 257 13.21 41.56 -26.91
N HIS A 258 13.41 42.87 -27.03
CA HIS A 258 14.55 43.43 -27.74
C HIS A 258 15.58 43.89 -26.71
N GLY A 259 16.85 43.64 -26.98
CA GLY A 259 17.92 44.00 -26.07
C GLY A 259 19.29 43.72 -26.63
N SER A 260 20.31 43.90 -25.80
CA SER A 260 21.67 43.51 -26.11
C SER A 260 22.04 42.26 -25.31
N PRO A 261 22.92 41.39 -25.83
CA PRO A 261 23.48 40.29 -25.06
C PRO A 261 24.14 40.85 -23.80
N GLY A 262 23.70 40.38 -22.64
CA GLY A 262 24.39 40.56 -21.38
C GLY A 262 25.32 39.39 -21.09
N ALA A 263 26.00 39.44 -19.95
CA ALA A 263 26.81 38.32 -19.48
C ALA A 263 25.95 37.05 -19.29
N ARG A 264 26.52 35.87 -19.54
CA ARG A 264 25.91 34.57 -19.22
C ARG A 264 24.55 34.31 -19.87
N GLY A 265 24.38 34.68 -21.15
CA GLY A 265 23.14 34.43 -21.90
C GLY A 265 21.94 35.25 -21.42
N THR A 266 22.18 36.28 -20.60
CA THR A 266 21.15 37.25 -20.24
C THR A 266 20.89 38.21 -21.40
N ILE A 267 19.70 38.79 -21.43
CA ILE A 267 19.34 39.88 -22.33
C ILE A 267 19.14 41.11 -21.46
N ILE A 268 19.92 42.16 -21.72
CA ILE A 268 19.64 43.48 -21.15
C ILE A 268 18.56 44.09 -22.02
N ALA A 269 17.33 44.15 -21.50
CA ALA A 269 16.19 44.58 -22.29
C ALA A 269 16.26 46.07 -22.61
N SER A 270 15.98 46.43 -23.86
CA SER A 270 15.71 47.81 -24.28
C SER A 270 14.23 48.05 -24.54
N SER A 271 13.47 47.01 -24.93
CA SER A 271 12.00 47.05 -24.96
C SER A 271 11.40 45.65 -24.81
N ILE A 272 10.20 45.58 -24.21
CA ILE A 272 9.45 44.34 -24.04
C ILE A 272 8.04 44.53 -24.58
N ARG A 273 7.70 43.80 -25.63
CA ARG A 273 6.33 43.73 -26.16
C ARG A 273 5.70 42.43 -25.71
N ALA A 274 4.75 42.51 -24.79
CA ALA A 274 3.97 41.39 -24.34
C ALA A 274 2.59 41.39 -25.00
N ARG A 275 2.10 40.20 -25.33
CA ARG A 275 0.72 39.92 -25.67
C ARG A 275 0.20 38.94 -24.64
N ARG A 276 -0.83 39.35 -23.91
CA ARG A 276 -1.54 38.44 -23.01
C ARG A 276 -2.44 37.56 -23.86
N PRO A 277 -2.23 36.24 -23.91
CA PRO A 277 -3.22 35.35 -24.52
C PRO A 277 -4.57 35.63 -23.86
N ARG A 278 -5.64 35.75 -24.64
CA ARG A 278 -6.98 35.86 -24.07
C ARG A 278 -7.23 34.61 -23.23
N ASP A 279 -7.75 34.80 -22.02
CA ASP A 279 -8.21 33.70 -21.18
C ASP A 279 -9.20 32.86 -21.99
N GLN A 280 -8.79 31.66 -22.39
CA GLN A 280 -9.70 30.73 -23.03
C GLN A 280 -10.51 30.06 -21.93
N VAL A 281 -11.82 30.29 -21.95
CA VAL A 281 -12.76 29.50 -21.16
C VAL A 281 -12.75 28.10 -21.78
N VAL A 282 -12.27 27.13 -21.02
CA VAL A 282 -12.18 25.73 -21.45
C VAL A 282 -12.96 24.88 -20.47
N THR A 283 -13.67 23.89 -21.00
CA THR A 283 -14.36 22.87 -20.21
C THR A 283 -13.56 21.57 -20.30
N VAL A 284 -13.11 21.06 -19.16
CA VAL A 284 -12.42 19.77 -19.05
C VAL A 284 -13.44 18.74 -18.58
N ARG A 285 -13.61 17.67 -19.35
CA ARG A 285 -14.41 16.50 -18.97
C ARG A 285 -13.48 15.32 -18.78
N GLY A 286 -13.63 14.57 -17.69
CA GLY A 286 -12.74 13.45 -17.39
C GLY A 286 -13.05 12.76 -16.07
N THR A 287 -12.08 11.99 -15.57
CA THR A 287 -12.13 11.35 -14.26
C THR A 287 -11.07 11.93 -13.34
N ILE A 288 -11.39 12.07 -12.06
CA ILE A 288 -10.42 12.51 -11.06
C ILE A 288 -9.36 11.41 -10.89
N SER A 289 -8.09 11.75 -10.99
CA SER A 289 -6.98 10.83 -10.70
C SER A 289 -6.45 10.99 -9.28
N SER A 290 -6.39 12.23 -8.79
CA SER A 290 -5.96 12.53 -7.42
C SER A 290 -6.49 13.89 -6.97
N ILE A 291 -6.53 14.07 -5.65
CA ILE A 291 -7.04 15.27 -4.98
C ILE A 291 -5.97 15.72 -3.98
N GLN A 292 -5.51 16.96 -4.10
CA GLN A 292 -4.52 17.57 -3.20
C GLN A 292 -4.98 18.97 -2.81
N GLY A 293 -5.66 19.09 -1.67
CA GLY A 293 -6.26 20.35 -1.23
C GLY A 293 -7.26 20.89 -2.27
N ASN A 294 -6.99 22.06 -2.83
CA ASN A 294 -7.80 22.69 -3.88
C ASN A 294 -7.36 22.34 -5.32
N ILE A 295 -6.41 21.41 -5.48
CA ILE A 295 -5.94 20.95 -6.79
C ILE A 295 -6.54 19.57 -7.07
N LEU A 296 -7.30 19.48 -8.17
CA LEU A 296 -7.80 18.24 -8.73
C LEU A 296 -6.91 17.86 -9.92
N VAL A 297 -6.34 16.66 -9.92
CA VAL A 297 -5.72 16.11 -11.13
C VAL A 297 -6.80 15.33 -11.86
N VAL A 298 -7.13 15.73 -13.08
CA VAL A 298 -8.17 15.10 -13.90
C VAL A 298 -7.52 14.47 -15.13
N THR A 299 -7.78 13.19 -15.36
CA THR A 299 -7.53 12.56 -16.66
C THR A 299 -8.69 12.93 -17.57
N ALA A 300 -8.44 13.84 -18.50
CA ALA A 300 -9.44 14.25 -19.49
C ALA A 300 -9.85 13.07 -20.38
N SER A 301 -11.02 13.17 -21.03
CA SER A 301 -11.49 12.16 -21.98
C SER A 301 -10.53 11.90 -23.15
N THR A 302 -9.60 12.82 -23.41
CA THR A 302 -8.49 12.68 -24.38
C THR A 302 -7.30 11.88 -23.85
N GLY A 303 -7.35 11.40 -22.60
CA GLY A 303 -6.23 10.75 -21.90
C GLY A 303 -5.23 11.71 -21.27
N THR A 304 -5.32 13.02 -21.54
CA THR A 304 -4.40 14.02 -20.99
C THR A 304 -4.64 14.26 -19.50
N ARG A 305 -3.59 14.19 -18.68
CA ARG A 305 -3.67 14.55 -17.26
C ARG A 305 -3.53 16.07 -17.09
N ILE A 306 -4.51 16.69 -16.44
CA ILE A 306 -4.57 18.14 -16.24
C ILE A 306 -4.70 18.42 -14.75
N ALA A 307 -3.77 19.20 -14.20
CA ALA A 307 -3.90 19.75 -12.85
C ALA A 307 -4.80 20.98 -12.89
N VAL A 308 -5.86 20.94 -12.09
CA VAL A 308 -6.92 21.95 -12.03
C VAL A 308 -6.94 22.55 -10.63
N ARG A 309 -6.54 23.81 -10.51
CA ARG A 309 -6.70 24.54 -9.25
C ARG A 309 -8.10 25.15 -9.21
N LEU A 310 -8.92 24.76 -8.24
CA LEU A 310 -10.22 25.39 -8.03
C LEU A 310 -10.03 26.79 -7.43
N SER A 311 -10.76 27.78 -7.96
CA SER A 311 -10.74 29.15 -7.44
C SER A 311 -11.33 29.19 -6.03
N SER A 312 -10.94 30.19 -5.23
CA SER A 312 -11.53 30.40 -3.90
C SER A 312 -13.05 30.58 -4.02
N GLY A 313 -13.83 29.86 -3.19
CA GLY A 313 -15.29 29.89 -3.20
C GLY A 313 -15.95 28.97 -4.23
N VAL A 314 -15.18 28.28 -5.08
CA VAL A 314 -15.74 27.27 -6.00
C VAL A 314 -15.87 25.93 -5.27
N SER A 315 -17.11 25.54 -5.00
CA SER A 315 -17.44 24.18 -4.56
C SER A 315 -17.69 23.28 -5.76
N VAL A 316 -17.28 22.02 -5.67
CA VAL A 316 -17.70 20.99 -6.63
C VAL A 316 -19.16 20.67 -6.36
N MET A 317 -20.00 20.69 -7.39
CA MET A 317 -21.44 20.46 -7.28
C MET A 317 -21.81 19.04 -7.67
N LEU A 318 -22.76 18.44 -6.97
CA LEU A 318 -23.42 17.17 -7.30
C LEU A 318 -24.93 17.42 -7.24
N HIS A 319 -25.64 17.19 -8.35
CA HIS A 319 -27.08 17.47 -8.47
C HIS A 319 -27.50 18.90 -8.04
N GLY A 320 -26.65 19.90 -8.31
CA GLY A 320 -26.92 21.31 -8.00
C GLY A 320 -26.60 21.74 -6.57
N LEU A 321 -26.22 20.81 -5.69
CA LEU A 321 -25.78 21.08 -4.32
C LEU A 321 -24.27 20.88 -4.17
N PRO A 322 -23.60 21.47 -3.17
CA PRO A 322 -22.21 21.15 -2.88
C PRO A 322 -22.02 19.64 -2.67
N ALA A 323 -21.12 19.04 -3.44
CA ALA A 323 -20.85 17.62 -3.40
C ALA A 323 -20.30 17.23 -2.01
N PRO A 324 -20.84 16.18 -1.37
CA PRO A 324 -20.28 15.71 -0.11
C PRO A 324 -18.86 15.23 -0.33
N GLY A 325 -18.02 15.38 0.70
CA GLY A 325 -16.60 15.05 0.59
C GLY A 325 -16.30 13.58 0.26
N THR A 326 -17.27 12.69 0.41
CA THR A 326 -17.23 11.25 0.06
C THR A 326 -17.52 10.99 -1.42
N ALA A 327 -18.18 11.91 -2.13
CA ALA A 327 -18.40 11.80 -3.58
C ALA A 327 -17.14 12.18 -4.39
N LEU A 328 -16.19 12.88 -3.75
CA LEU A 328 -14.94 13.32 -4.37
C LEU A 328 -13.84 12.26 -4.16
N PHE A 329 -13.72 11.33 -5.10
CA PHE A 329 -12.73 10.25 -5.07
C PHE A 329 -12.09 10.01 -6.45
N ALA A 330 -10.96 9.28 -6.48
CA ALA A 330 -10.29 8.92 -7.72
C ALA A 330 -11.15 7.96 -8.55
N GLY A 331 -11.38 8.27 -9.83
CA GLY A 331 -12.27 7.58 -10.74
C GLY A 331 -13.63 8.26 -10.91
N ALA A 332 -14.03 9.17 -10.01
CA ALA A 332 -15.28 9.91 -10.16
C ALA A 332 -15.24 10.81 -11.41
N ARG A 333 -16.32 10.81 -12.19
CA ARG A 333 -16.42 11.63 -13.40
C ARG A 333 -16.72 13.07 -13.02
N ILE A 334 -16.00 14.00 -13.63
CA ILE A 334 -16.11 15.42 -13.34
C ILE A 334 -16.06 16.24 -14.62
N THR A 335 -16.85 17.31 -14.65
CA THR A 335 -16.81 18.37 -15.65
C THR A 335 -16.39 19.66 -14.96
N ILE A 336 -15.26 20.23 -15.37
CA ILE A 336 -14.75 21.48 -14.81
C ILE A 336 -14.74 22.55 -15.89
N ARG A 337 -15.46 23.64 -15.66
CA ARG A 337 -15.37 24.86 -16.46
C ARG A 337 -14.36 25.78 -15.81
N GLY A 338 -13.44 26.32 -16.59
CA GLY A 338 -12.39 27.17 -16.05
C GLY A 338 -11.69 27.98 -17.12
N ARG A 339 -10.66 28.69 -16.71
CA ARG A 339 -9.78 29.44 -17.61
C ARG A 339 -8.46 28.71 -17.71
N ARG A 340 -8.05 28.42 -18.94
CA ARG A 340 -6.71 27.90 -19.20
C ARG A 340 -5.78 29.09 -19.42
N ASN A 341 -4.82 29.27 -18.51
CA ASN A 341 -3.73 30.20 -18.70
C ASN A 341 -2.40 29.42 -18.74
N THR A 342 -1.32 30.16 -18.94
CA THR A 342 0.04 29.60 -18.96
C THR A 342 0.57 29.17 -17.60
N GLY A 343 -0.05 29.62 -16.52
CA GLY A 343 0.22 29.19 -15.15
C GLY A 343 -0.58 27.94 -14.72
N GLY A 344 -1.42 27.38 -15.60
CA GLY A 344 -2.22 26.19 -15.33
C GLY A 344 -3.69 26.36 -15.68
N PHE A 345 -4.51 25.38 -15.29
CA PHE A 345 -5.95 25.45 -15.47
C PHE A 345 -6.60 25.86 -14.14
N VAL A 346 -7.31 26.99 -14.15
CA VAL A 346 -8.02 27.50 -12.97
C VAL A 346 -9.51 27.23 -13.16
N GLY A 347 -10.07 26.34 -12.34
CA GLY A 347 -11.48 25.99 -12.34
C GLY A 347 -12.33 27.10 -11.72
N THR A 348 -13.36 27.53 -12.45
CA THR A 348 -14.36 28.51 -11.98
C THR A 348 -15.72 27.86 -11.68
N GLY A 349 -15.91 26.60 -12.06
CA GLY A 349 -17.06 25.79 -11.71
C GLY A 349 -16.78 24.31 -11.96
N ALA A 350 -17.22 23.43 -11.08
CA ALA A 350 -17.00 22.00 -11.18
C ALA A 350 -18.28 21.24 -10.87
N VAL A 351 -18.66 20.32 -11.74
CA VAL A 351 -19.85 19.46 -11.59
C VAL A 351 -19.40 18.01 -11.64
N LEU A 352 -19.74 17.27 -10.59
CA LEU A 352 -19.47 15.86 -10.43
C LEU A 352 -20.64 15.04 -11.00
N SER A 353 -20.32 13.89 -11.60
CA SER A 353 -21.27 12.89 -12.03
C SER A 353 -20.83 11.53 -11.49
N VAL A 354 -21.51 11.07 -10.46
CA VAL A 354 -21.30 9.76 -9.83
C VAL A 354 -22.62 9.01 -9.78
N ARG A 355 -22.56 7.69 -9.82
CA ARG A 355 -23.74 6.84 -9.67
C ARG A 355 -23.88 6.47 -8.20
N GLU A 356 -25.01 6.81 -7.61
CA GLU A 356 -25.35 6.35 -6.26
C GLU A 356 -25.58 4.84 -6.25
N ARG A 357 -25.15 4.20 -5.17
CA ARG A 357 -25.36 2.77 -4.96
C ARG A 357 -25.66 2.49 -3.50
N THR A 358 -26.61 1.59 -3.30
CA THR A 358 -27.00 1.07 -2.00
C THR A 358 -26.66 -0.41 -1.94
N ILE A 359 -26.08 -0.84 -0.83
CA ILE A 359 -25.76 -2.24 -0.54
C ILE A 359 -26.37 -2.57 0.82
N GLU A 360 -27.16 -3.63 0.88
CA GLU A 360 -27.64 -4.23 2.12
C GLU A 360 -27.16 -5.66 2.18
N GLY A 361 -26.43 -6.02 3.23
CA GLY A 361 -25.83 -7.34 3.31
C GLY A 361 -25.03 -7.59 4.56
N ARG A 362 -24.40 -8.77 4.60
CA ARG A 362 -23.58 -9.25 5.72
C ARG A 362 -22.11 -9.00 5.41
N ILE A 363 -21.34 -8.53 6.39
CA ILE A 363 -19.89 -8.37 6.26
C ILE A 363 -19.23 -9.76 6.30
N GLU A 364 -18.54 -10.13 5.23
CA GLU A 364 -17.77 -11.38 5.13
C GLU A 364 -16.31 -11.20 5.56
N THR A 365 -15.69 -10.11 5.13
CA THR A 365 -14.31 -9.78 5.48
C THR A 365 -14.15 -8.29 5.77
N ILE A 366 -13.18 -7.99 6.64
CA ILE A 366 -12.75 -6.62 6.97
C ILE A 366 -11.25 -6.57 6.74
N SER A 367 -10.80 -5.76 5.79
CA SER A 367 -9.38 -5.52 5.55
C SER A 367 -9.13 -4.01 5.56
N HIS A 368 -8.52 -3.53 6.64
CA HIS A 368 -8.28 -2.10 6.86
C HIS A 368 -9.57 -1.28 6.72
N SER A 369 -9.65 -0.42 5.71
CA SER A 369 -10.80 0.43 5.40
C SER A 369 -11.68 -0.14 4.28
N VAL A 370 -11.57 -1.43 3.94
CA VAL A 370 -12.40 -2.09 2.92
C VAL A 370 -13.17 -3.25 3.57
N LEU A 371 -14.48 -3.27 3.33
CA LEU A 371 -15.38 -4.35 3.73
C LEU A 371 -15.74 -5.16 2.50
N SER A 372 -15.73 -6.50 2.58
CA SER A 372 -16.49 -7.33 1.63
C SER A 372 -17.87 -7.58 2.22
N VAL A 373 -18.91 -7.12 1.53
CA VAL A 373 -20.30 -7.27 1.94
C VAL A 373 -21.02 -8.21 0.99
N ARG A 374 -21.50 -9.35 1.50
CA ARG A 374 -22.32 -10.29 0.76
C ARG A 374 -23.78 -9.82 0.75
N ALA A 375 -24.26 -9.48 -0.43
CA ALA A 375 -25.61 -9.01 -0.68
C ALA A 375 -26.24 -9.82 -1.81
N ARG A 376 -27.37 -10.49 -1.54
CA ARG A 376 -28.12 -11.28 -2.54
C ARG A 376 -27.24 -12.31 -3.31
N GLY A 377 -26.31 -12.95 -2.61
CA GLY A 377 -25.41 -13.96 -3.20
C GLY A 377 -24.19 -13.41 -3.95
N HIS A 378 -23.98 -12.08 -3.96
CA HIS A 378 -22.80 -11.46 -4.55
C HIS A 378 -22.00 -10.70 -3.50
N ASP A 379 -20.67 -10.81 -3.58
CA ASP A 379 -19.76 -10.05 -2.72
C ASP A 379 -19.48 -8.70 -3.37
N SER A 380 -19.60 -7.62 -2.59
CA SER A 380 -19.32 -6.25 -3.01
C SER A 380 -18.32 -5.61 -2.07
N ASN A 381 -17.28 -5.00 -2.64
CA ASN A 381 -16.31 -4.24 -1.86
C ASN A 381 -16.87 -2.86 -1.51
N VAL A 382 -16.73 -2.48 -0.25
CA VAL A 382 -17.14 -1.18 0.29
C VAL A 382 -15.93 -0.50 0.91
N SER A 383 -15.50 0.62 0.34
CA SER A 383 -14.40 1.42 0.90
C SER A 383 -14.97 2.44 1.89
N LEU A 384 -14.45 2.38 3.11
CA LEU A 384 -14.69 3.34 4.18
C LEU A 384 -13.63 4.45 4.13
N SER A 385 -14.02 5.65 4.52
CA SER A 385 -13.10 6.78 4.68
C SER A 385 -13.34 7.47 6.03
N SER A 386 -12.44 8.38 6.42
CA SER A 386 -12.65 9.23 7.60
C SER A 386 -13.89 10.14 7.50
N LYS A 387 -14.47 10.27 6.31
CA LYS A 387 -15.68 11.04 6.04
C LYS A 387 -16.95 10.19 6.00
N THR A 388 -16.83 8.87 6.07
CA THR A 388 -17.98 7.97 6.08
C THR A 388 -18.72 8.10 7.41
N GLU A 389 -20.02 8.43 7.36
CA GLU A 389 -20.84 8.50 8.57
C GLU A 389 -21.32 7.10 8.94
N MET A 390 -20.85 6.57 10.07
CA MET A 390 -21.20 5.24 10.55
C MET A 390 -22.10 5.33 11.78
N ARG A 391 -23.21 4.59 11.79
CA ARG A 391 -24.17 4.55 12.91
C ARG A 391 -24.64 3.15 13.27
N ASP A 392 -24.92 2.97 14.56
CA ASP A 392 -25.56 1.80 15.14
C ASP A 392 -26.64 2.24 16.14
N GLY A 393 -27.90 1.83 15.93
CA GLY A 393 -29.03 2.24 16.78
C GLY A 393 -29.15 3.76 16.97
N GLY A 394 -28.73 4.56 15.98
CA GLY A 394 -28.68 6.03 16.03
C GLY A 394 -27.39 6.62 16.61
N LYS A 395 -26.58 5.84 17.32
CA LYS A 395 -25.29 6.27 17.88
C LYS A 395 -24.21 6.27 16.79
N LYS A 396 -23.32 7.27 16.80
CA LYS A 396 -22.15 7.29 15.92
C LYS A 396 -21.15 6.24 16.39
N ILE A 397 -20.58 5.48 15.44
CA ILE A 397 -19.55 4.47 15.71
C ILE A 397 -18.35 4.69 14.78
N ASP A 398 -17.24 4.03 15.11
CA ASP A 398 -16.04 3.97 14.27
C ASP A 398 -15.91 2.60 13.60
N ALA A 399 -15.08 2.50 12.55
CA ALA A 399 -14.88 1.26 11.80
C ALA A 399 -14.37 0.09 12.67
N SER A 400 -13.69 0.39 13.79
CA SER A 400 -13.25 -0.57 14.80
C SER A 400 -14.38 -1.26 15.56
N HIS A 401 -15.64 -0.83 15.40
CA HIS A 401 -16.82 -1.49 15.97
C HIS A 401 -17.42 -2.55 15.03
N LEU A 402 -17.05 -2.52 13.75
CA LEU A 402 -17.56 -3.48 12.77
C LEU A 402 -16.90 -4.85 12.97
N ARG A 403 -17.68 -5.92 12.83
CA ARG A 403 -17.20 -7.30 12.93
C ARG A 403 -17.70 -8.11 11.75
N VAL A 404 -16.93 -9.12 11.35
CA VAL A 404 -17.39 -10.13 10.39
C VAL A 404 -18.67 -10.78 10.92
N GLY A 405 -19.68 -10.88 10.05
CA GLY A 405 -21.01 -11.37 10.35
C GLY A 405 -22.05 -10.28 10.65
N THR A 406 -21.63 -9.03 10.84
CA THR A 406 -22.54 -7.88 11.06
C THR A 406 -23.32 -7.57 9.78
N TYR A 407 -24.60 -7.22 9.91
CA TYR A 407 -25.41 -6.74 8.79
C TYR A 407 -25.31 -5.23 8.68
N VAL A 408 -25.16 -4.73 7.47
CA VAL A 408 -25.01 -3.30 7.19
C VAL A 408 -25.88 -2.86 6.02
N HIS A 409 -26.39 -1.64 6.13
CA HIS A 409 -26.96 -0.88 5.03
C HIS A 409 -26.00 0.26 4.70
N VAL A 410 -25.41 0.20 3.51
CA VAL A 410 -24.42 1.14 3.01
C VAL A 410 -25.04 1.94 1.89
N GLN A 411 -24.96 3.26 1.99
CA GLN A 411 -25.29 4.18 0.90
C GLN A 411 -24.03 4.94 0.51
N GLY A 412 -23.75 5.00 -0.78
CA GLY A 412 -22.51 5.60 -1.27
C GLY A 412 -22.50 5.76 -2.77
N TYR A 413 -21.29 5.82 -3.32
CA TYR A 413 -21.05 6.10 -4.73
C TYR A 413 -20.25 4.98 -5.38
N GLN A 414 -20.64 4.58 -6.58
CA GLN A 414 -19.94 3.56 -7.36
C GLN A 414 -18.60 4.10 -7.87
N ALA A 415 -17.50 3.49 -7.42
CA ALA A 415 -16.18 3.59 -8.05
C ALA A 415 -15.97 2.41 -9.02
N PRO A 416 -14.89 2.38 -9.82
CA PRO A 416 -14.67 1.28 -10.77
C PRO A 416 -14.60 -0.11 -10.13
N ALA A 417 -14.00 -0.25 -8.95
CA ALA A 417 -13.85 -1.53 -8.25
C ALA A 417 -14.75 -1.65 -7.00
N ASP A 418 -15.02 -0.54 -6.32
CA ASP A 418 -15.62 -0.55 -4.98
C ASP A 418 -16.82 0.41 -4.90
N VAL A 419 -17.57 0.34 -3.80
CA VAL A 419 -18.52 1.39 -3.40
C VAL A 419 -17.89 2.25 -2.31
N ILE A 420 -17.73 3.55 -2.59
CA ILE A 420 -17.25 4.51 -1.59
C ILE A 420 -18.41 4.87 -0.67
N ALA A 421 -18.36 4.41 0.58
CA ALA A 421 -19.44 4.60 1.53
C ALA A 421 -19.55 6.07 1.96
N ALA A 422 -20.73 6.66 1.73
CA ALA A 422 -21.09 7.97 2.29
C ALA A 422 -21.67 7.79 3.69
N THR A 423 -22.64 6.87 3.82
CA THR A 423 -23.21 6.45 5.10
C THR A 423 -23.19 4.93 5.22
N LEU A 424 -23.02 4.45 6.45
CA LEU A 424 -23.13 3.04 6.80
C LEU A 424 -23.93 2.92 8.09
N ARG A 425 -25.00 2.12 8.06
CA ARG A 425 -25.82 1.83 9.23
C ARG A 425 -25.70 0.35 9.56
N VAL A 426 -25.37 0.03 10.81
CA VAL A 426 -25.44 -1.34 11.30
C VAL A 426 -26.91 -1.71 11.48
N MET A 427 -27.26 -2.90 10.98
CA MET A 427 -28.60 -3.46 11.05
C MET A 427 -28.63 -4.62 12.04
N HIS A 428 -29.77 -4.79 12.70
CA HIS A 428 -30.06 -5.89 13.61
C HIS A 428 -31.25 -6.71 13.13
N PRO A 429 -31.14 -7.37 11.96
CA PRO A 429 -32.26 -8.17 11.46
C PRO A 429 -32.52 -9.35 12.38
N SER A 430 -33.80 -9.68 12.54
CA SER A 430 -34.21 -10.98 13.06
C SER A 430 -34.09 -12.01 11.93
N LEU A 431 -33.40 -13.11 12.20
CA LEU A 431 -33.13 -14.17 11.24
C LEU A 431 -33.69 -15.51 11.72
N GLU A 432 -34.08 -16.33 10.75
CA GLU A 432 -34.35 -17.77 10.89
C GLU A 432 -33.29 -18.51 10.08
N VAL A 433 -32.40 -19.24 10.76
CA VAL A 433 -31.27 -19.95 10.16
C VAL A 433 -31.51 -21.44 10.22
N LYS A 434 -31.80 -22.03 9.06
CA LYS A 434 -31.91 -23.48 8.88
C LYS A 434 -30.60 -24.05 8.38
N GLY A 435 -30.06 -25.03 9.10
CA GLY A 435 -28.74 -25.55 8.79
C GLY A 435 -28.37 -26.79 9.58
N THR A 436 -27.09 -27.13 9.48
CA THR A 436 -26.46 -28.20 10.27
C THR A 436 -25.47 -27.61 11.25
N VAL A 437 -25.35 -28.23 12.42
CA VAL A 437 -24.37 -27.83 13.44
C VAL A 437 -22.98 -28.21 12.93
N ALA A 438 -22.12 -27.21 12.72
CA ALA A 438 -20.73 -27.41 12.33
C ALA A 438 -19.81 -27.55 13.55
N ASN A 439 -20.15 -26.87 14.66
CA ASN A 439 -19.42 -26.91 15.92
C ASN A 439 -20.41 -26.71 17.07
N PRO A 440 -20.37 -27.50 18.16
CA PRO A 440 -21.33 -27.39 19.24
C PRO A 440 -20.98 -26.24 20.21
N ALA A 441 -21.76 -26.10 21.28
CA ALA A 441 -21.48 -25.13 22.35
C ALA A 441 -20.08 -25.36 22.99
N PRO A 442 -19.44 -24.31 23.54
CA PRO A 442 -19.94 -22.94 23.75
C PRO A 442 -19.86 -22.03 22.53
N ALA A 443 -19.13 -22.45 21.48
CA ALA A 443 -18.97 -21.70 20.24
C ALA A 443 -19.86 -22.29 19.14
N LEU A 444 -21.18 -22.32 19.38
CA LEU A 444 -22.15 -22.95 18.48
C LEU A 444 -22.07 -22.31 17.08
N LEU A 445 -21.64 -23.11 16.10
CA LEU A 445 -21.60 -22.73 14.69
C LEU A 445 -22.64 -23.53 13.93
N VAL A 446 -23.47 -22.83 13.16
CA VAL A 446 -24.46 -23.44 12.26
C VAL A 446 -24.11 -23.08 10.83
N GLN A 447 -23.90 -24.09 10.00
CA GLN A 447 -23.75 -23.92 8.56
C GLN A 447 -25.14 -23.98 7.93
N SER A 448 -25.57 -22.87 7.33
CA SER A 448 -26.84 -22.81 6.63
C SER A 448 -26.80 -23.64 5.35
N ARG A 449 -27.97 -23.95 4.79
CA ARG A 449 -28.09 -24.67 3.50
C ARG A 449 -27.39 -23.96 2.33
N ASN A 450 -27.18 -22.65 2.43
CA ASN A 450 -26.50 -21.85 1.41
C ASN A 450 -24.97 -21.82 1.60
N GLY A 451 -24.43 -22.55 2.59
CA GLY A 451 -23.00 -22.61 2.91
C GLY A 451 -22.53 -21.55 3.91
N ASP A 452 -23.34 -20.52 4.19
CA ASP A 452 -22.97 -19.48 5.16
C ASP A 452 -22.88 -20.05 6.58
N THR A 453 -21.83 -19.66 7.31
CA THR A 453 -21.65 -20.05 8.71
C THR A 453 -22.12 -18.94 9.64
N TYR A 454 -22.96 -19.29 10.61
CA TYR A 454 -23.49 -18.39 11.63
C TYR A 454 -22.91 -18.75 13.00
N ARG A 455 -22.38 -17.73 13.69
CA ARG A 455 -21.96 -17.84 15.08
C ARG A 455 -23.18 -17.58 15.96
N ILE A 456 -23.64 -18.61 16.66
CA ILE A 456 -24.83 -18.52 17.50
C ILE A 456 -24.39 -18.17 18.92
N ARG A 457 -24.99 -17.12 19.48
CA ARG A 457 -24.80 -16.74 20.88
C ARG A 457 -25.98 -17.28 21.68
N LEU A 458 -25.67 -18.19 22.59
CA LEU A 458 -26.61 -18.74 23.57
C LEU A 458 -26.65 -17.86 24.82
N SER A 459 -27.79 -17.86 25.50
CA SER A 459 -27.99 -17.24 26.82
C SER A 459 -28.90 -18.12 27.66
N SER A 460 -29.06 -17.80 28.95
CA SER A 460 -30.05 -18.48 29.81
C SER A 460 -31.50 -18.28 29.34
N ALA A 461 -31.76 -17.29 28.48
CA ALA A 461 -33.08 -17.04 27.89
C ALA A 461 -33.32 -17.79 26.57
N THR A 462 -32.32 -18.50 26.05
CA THR A 462 -32.45 -19.25 24.79
C THR A 462 -33.19 -20.56 25.04
N SER A 463 -34.35 -20.76 24.40
CA SER A 463 -35.03 -22.05 24.41
C SER A 463 -34.35 -23.02 23.42
N VAL A 464 -34.11 -24.25 23.87
CA VAL A 464 -33.63 -25.34 23.01
C VAL A 464 -34.58 -26.50 23.15
N SER A 465 -35.14 -26.96 22.04
CA SER A 465 -36.12 -28.04 22.06
C SER A 465 -36.15 -28.84 20.77
N ASP A 466 -36.72 -30.04 20.81
CA ASP A 466 -37.20 -30.72 19.61
C ASP A 466 -38.71 -30.46 19.47
N PRO A 467 -39.15 -29.59 18.54
CA PRO A 467 -40.56 -29.21 18.42
C PRO A 467 -41.44 -30.37 17.92
N ARG A 468 -40.87 -31.38 17.27
CA ARG A 468 -41.64 -32.54 16.79
C ARG A 468 -42.11 -33.41 17.93
N TYR A 469 -41.35 -33.42 19.03
CA TYR A 469 -41.55 -34.34 20.15
C TYR A 469 -41.74 -33.65 21.50
N ALA A 470 -41.74 -32.30 21.51
CA ALA A 470 -41.86 -31.48 22.71
C ALA A 470 -40.82 -31.81 23.79
N ILE A 471 -39.61 -32.19 23.37
CA ILE A 471 -38.49 -32.47 24.28
C ILE A 471 -37.74 -31.18 24.54
N THR A 472 -37.59 -30.79 25.80
CA THR A 472 -36.70 -29.68 26.19
C THR A 472 -35.27 -30.18 26.25
N LEU A 473 -34.36 -29.42 25.65
CA LEU A 473 -32.95 -29.75 25.55
C LEU A 473 -32.11 -28.68 26.22
N SER A 474 -30.88 -29.02 26.55
CA SER A 474 -29.84 -28.12 27.00
C SER A 474 -28.93 -27.72 25.84
N ALA A 475 -28.11 -26.67 26.03
CA ALA A 475 -27.11 -26.29 25.04
C ALA A 475 -26.06 -27.39 24.77
N SER A 476 -25.79 -28.24 25.77
CA SER A 476 -24.87 -29.38 25.66
C SER A 476 -25.42 -30.51 24.81
N ASP A 477 -26.73 -30.54 24.53
CA ASP A 477 -27.39 -31.57 23.73
C ASP A 477 -27.30 -31.31 22.22
N ILE A 478 -26.81 -30.13 21.83
CA ILE A 478 -26.63 -29.74 20.43
C ILE A 478 -25.28 -30.28 19.93
N MET A 479 -25.33 -31.23 19.01
CA MET A 479 -24.16 -31.97 18.50
C MET A 479 -23.85 -31.65 17.04
N VAL A 480 -22.58 -31.82 16.65
CA VAL A 480 -22.15 -31.69 15.25
C VAL A 480 -22.98 -32.61 14.34
N GLY A 481 -23.38 -32.09 13.19
CA GLY A 481 -24.16 -32.80 12.18
C GLY A 481 -25.67 -32.79 12.42
N GLN A 482 -26.16 -32.40 13.59
CA GLN A 482 -27.60 -32.26 13.82
C GLN A 482 -28.18 -31.15 12.94
N SER A 483 -29.39 -31.38 12.42
CA SER A 483 -30.16 -30.33 11.74
C SER A 483 -30.83 -29.45 12.78
N VAL A 484 -30.70 -28.14 12.60
CA VAL A 484 -31.29 -27.15 13.51
C VAL A 484 -31.98 -26.03 12.73
N ASP A 485 -32.97 -25.43 13.39
CA ASP A 485 -33.57 -24.15 13.01
C ASP A 485 -33.36 -23.15 14.15
N VAL A 486 -32.61 -22.08 13.88
CA VAL A 486 -32.22 -21.08 14.88
C VAL A 486 -32.91 -19.76 14.58
N ARG A 487 -33.69 -19.27 15.55
CA ARG A 487 -34.31 -17.95 15.49
C ARG A 487 -33.63 -16.98 16.44
N GLY A 488 -33.33 -15.78 15.97
CA GLY A 488 -32.67 -14.78 16.81
C GLY A 488 -32.47 -13.45 16.12
N THR A 489 -31.73 -12.55 16.78
CA THR A 489 -31.38 -11.23 16.23
C THR A 489 -29.87 -11.09 16.11
N VAL A 490 -29.38 -10.60 14.98
CA VAL A 490 -27.94 -10.38 14.78
C VAL A 490 -27.49 -9.15 15.58
N ARG A 491 -26.43 -9.30 16.35
CA ARG A 491 -25.83 -8.22 17.15
C ARG A 491 -24.67 -7.56 16.40
N THR A 492 -24.18 -6.45 16.96
CA THR A 492 -23.00 -5.72 16.46
C THR A 492 -21.71 -6.54 16.47
N ASP A 493 -21.62 -7.60 17.29
CA ASP A 493 -20.48 -8.51 17.29
C ASP A 493 -20.51 -9.53 16.13
N GLY A 494 -21.54 -9.44 15.26
CA GLY A 494 -21.76 -10.34 14.13
C GLY A 494 -22.32 -11.72 14.52
N ARG A 495 -22.67 -11.93 15.79
CA ARG A 495 -23.29 -13.18 16.28
C ARG A 495 -24.81 -13.08 16.26
N LEU A 496 -25.46 -14.20 15.98
CA LEU A 496 -26.92 -14.35 16.08
C LEU A 496 -27.26 -14.66 17.54
N ALA A 497 -27.85 -13.71 18.26
CA ALA A 497 -28.36 -13.95 19.60
C ALA A 497 -29.64 -14.79 19.50
N ALA A 498 -29.52 -16.07 19.77
CA ALA A 498 -30.62 -17.02 19.63
C ALA A 498 -31.65 -16.80 20.75
N VAL A 499 -32.90 -16.71 20.33
CA VAL A 499 -34.06 -16.75 21.22
C VAL A 499 -34.58 -18.19 21.29
N ASP A 500 -34.62 -18.88 20.16
CA ASP A 500 -35.13 -20.25 20.05
C ASP A 500 -34.26 -21.10 19.10
N ILE A 501 -34.06 -22.35 19.48
CA ILE A 501 -33.34 -23.36 18.69
C ILE A 501 -34.18 -24.64 18.66
N ALA A 502 -34.72 -24.95 17.50
CA ALA A 502 -35.34 -26.23 17.21
C ALA A 502 -34.28 -27.22 16.71
N VAL A 503 -34.00 -28.26 17.49
CA VAL A 503 -33.11 -29.36 17.13
C VAL A 503 -33.95 -30.51 16.59
N HIS A 504 -33.60 -31.02 15.42
CA HIS A 504 -34.28 -32.18 14.84
C HIS A 504 -33.53 -33.46 15.22
N LEU A 505 -33.98 -34.12 16.29
CA LEU A 505 -33.32 -35.31 16.79
C LEU A 505 -33.56 -36.51 15.86
N VAL A 506 -32.54 -37.36 15.78
CA VAL A 506 -32.62 -38.61 15.02
C VAL A 506 -33.23 -39.68 15.89
N HIS A 507 -34.31 -40.29 15.41
CA HIS A 507 -34.88 -41.47 16.02
C HIS A 507 -33.91 -42.65 15.89
N VAL A 508 -33.68 -43.35 17.00
CA VAL A 508 -32.80 -44.52 17.05
C VAL A 508 -33.53 -45.70 17.68
N ALA A 509 -33.24 -46.88 17.16
CA ALA A 509 -33.60 -48.16 17.77
C ALA A 509 -32.31 -48.92 18.04
N LEU A 510 -32.10 -49.32 19.29
CA LEU A 510 -30.94 -50.10 19.72
C LEU A 510 -31.38 -51.32 20.51
N ARG A 511 -30.57 -52.38 20.47
CA ARG A 511 -30.75 -53.58 21.27
C ARG A 511 -29.42 -53.94 21.92
N GLY A 512 -29.47 -54.30 23.19
CA GLY A 512 -28.26 -54.58 23.95
C GLY A 512 -28.56 -55.11 25.34
N ARG A 513 -27.51 -55.31 26.14
CA ARG A 513 -27.64 -55.79 27.51
C ARG A 513 -27.47 -54.66 28.51
N VAL A 514 -28.31 -54.65 29.54
CA VAL A 514 -28.18 -53.70 30.65
C VAL A 514 -26.90 -54.02 31.43
N THR A 515 -26.02 -53.04 31.56
CA THR A 515 -24.77 -53.17 32.33
C THR A 515 -24.82 -52.43 33.66
N ASP A 516 -25.64 -51.38 33.75
CA ASP A 516 -25.88 -50.60 34.96
C ASP A 516 -27.32 -50.06 35.01
N VAL A 517 -27.84 -49.83 36.22
CA VAL A 517 -29.19 -49.29 36.47
C VAL A 517 -29.10 -48.19 37.51
N ALA A 518 -29.34 -46.96 37.08
CA ALA A 518 -29.39 -45.77 37.92
C ALA A 518 -30.86 -45.41 38.27
N SER A 519 -31.06 -44.36 39.06
CA SER A 519 -32.40 -43.94 39.50
C SER A 519 -33.31 -43.41 38.39
N ALA A 520 -32.75 -42.95 37.26
CA ALA A 520 -33.49 -42.36 36.14
C ALA A 520 -32.96 -42.78 34.76
N ALA A 521 -32.02 -43.74 34.72
CA ALA A 521 -31.37 -44.19 33.51
C ALA A 521 -30.91 -45.65 33.63
N ILE A 522 -30.70 -46.30 32.49
CA ILE A 522 -29.95 -47.56 32.40
C ILE A 522 -28.75 -47.36 31.48
N THR A 523 -27.67 -48.09 31.70
CA THR A 523 -26.61 -48.23 30.71
C THR A 523 -26.80 -49.53 29.95
N VAL A 524 -26.79 -49.46 28.62
CA VAL A 524 -26.98 -50.59 27.72
C VAL A 524 -25.71 -50.78 26.89
N ASP A 525 -25.10 -51.96 26.96
CA ASP A 525 -24.04 -52.38 26.06
C ASP A 525 -24.63 -52.79 24.70
N VAL A 526 -24.29 -52.01 23.67
CA VAL A 526 -24.71 -52.20 22.28
C VAL A 526 -23.47 -52.52 21.45
N GLY A 527 -23.11 -53.79 21.37
CA GLY A 527 -21.98 -54.24 20.56
C GLY A 527 -20.62 -53.74 21.06
N GLY A 528 -20.43 -53.62 22.39
CA GLY A 528 -19.21 -53.12 23.03
C GLY A 528 -19.26 -51.63 23.37
N ALA A 529 -20.28 -50.90 22.90
CA ALA A 529 -20.48 -49.49 23.23
C ALA A 529 -21.46 -49.34 24.41
N ALA A 530 -21.02 -48.69 25.48
CA ALA A 530 -21.89 -48.32 26.60
C ALA A 530 -22.74 -47.10 26.23
N ILE A 531 -24.06 -47.30 26.13
CA ILE A 531 -25.04 -46.25 25.84
C ILE A 531 -25.89 -46.00 27.08
N GLU A 532 -25.86 -44.77 27.59
CA GLU A 532 -26.78 -44.31 28.61
C GLU A 532 -28.17 -44.06 28.00
N VAL A 533 -29.19 -44.62 28.62
CA VAL A 533 -30.57 -44.54 28.19
C VAL A 533 -31.38 -43.88 29.31
N GLY A 534 -31.66 -42.60 29.12
CA GLY A 534 -32.48 -41.82 30.04
C GLY A 534 -33.97 -42.07 29.85
N PHE A 535 -34.73 -41.98 30.94
CA PHE A 535 -36.17 -42.12 30.95
C PHE A 535 -36.82 -40.74 30.98
N ASP A 536 -37.65 -40.45 29.99
CA ASP A 536 -38.63 -39.38 30.14
C ASP A 536 -39.91 -39.91 30.81
N ALA A 537 -40.71 -39.03 31.41
CA ALA A 537 -41.94 -39.41 32.11
C ALA A 537 -43.02 -40.03 31.18
N SER A 538 -42.83 -39.96 29.87
CA SER A 538 -43.71 -40.54 28.85
C SER A 538 -43.19 -41.85 28.28
N ALA A 539 -42.02 -42.33 28.72
CA ALA A 539 -41.40 -43.53 28.20
C ALA A 539 -42.19 -44.77 28.65
N SER A 540 -42.59 -45.62 27.70
CA SER A 540 -43.19 -46.91 28.02
C SER A 540 -42.11 -47.95 28.26
N LEU A 541 -42.06 -48.54 29.46
CA LEU A 541 -41.19 -49.68 29.77
C LEU A 541 -42.04 -50.93 29.90
N THR A 542 -41.79 -51.95 29.07
CA THR A 542 -42.63 -53.15 29.03
C THR A 542 -41.83 -54.44 28.93
N GLN A 543 -42.48 -55.55 29.30
CA GLN A 543 -42.05 -56.91 28.98
C GLN A 543 -43.25 -57.64 28.36
N GLY A 544 -43.26 -57.77 27.04
CA GLY A 544 -44.47 -58.18 26.31
C GLY A 544 -45.60 -57.17 26.52
N SER A 545 -46.75 -57.63 27.03
CA SER A 545 -47.90 -56.78 27.38
C SER A 545 -47.83 -56.21 28.80
N LYS A 546 -46.89 -56.66 29.64
CA LYS A 546 -46.76 -56.20 31.02
C LYS A 546 -46.04 -54.85 31.06
N GLN A 547 -46.65 -53.85 31.70
CA GLN A 547 -45.99 -52.60 32.03
C GLN A 547 -45.01 -52.83 33.19
N LEU A 548 -43.82 -52.24 33.10
CA LEU A 548 -42.77 -52.31 34.10
C LEU A 548 -42.39 -50.90 34.57
N THR A 549 -41.69 -50.85 35.70
CA THR A 549 -41.00 -49.67 36.23
C THR A 549 -39.49 -49.85 36.13
N LEU A 550 -38.72 -48.78 36.27
CA LEU A 550 -37.26 -48.86 36.23
C LEU A 550 -36.69 -49.82 37.30
N ALA A 551 -37.34 -49.91 38.46
CA ALA A 551 -36.97 -50.85 39.53
C ALA A 551 -37.12 -52.33 39.12
N ASP A 552 -37.90 -52.63 38.08
CA ASP A 552 -38.04 -53.98 37.55
C ASP A 552 -36.88 -54.38 36.63
N VAL A 553 -36.10 -53.42 36.12
CA VAL A 553 -34.97 -53.67 35.21
C VAL A 553 -33.73 -54.00 36.02
N VAL A 554 -32.98 -55.01 35.59
CA VAL A 554 -31.72 -55.38 36.24
C VAL A 554 -30.57 -55.54 35.28
N ARG A 555 -29.37 -55.43 35.83
CA ARG A 555 -28.13 -55.77 35.13
C ARG A 555 -28.23 -57.17 34.51
N GLY A 556 -27.83 -57.26 33.25
CA GLY A 556 -27.87 -58.46 32.42
C GLY A 556 -29.13 -58.61 31.56
N ASP A 557 -30.18 -57.82 31.79
CA ASP A 557 -31.41 -57.90 30.97
C ASP A 557 -31.10 -57.54 29.51
N ASP A 558 -31.66 -58.28 28.55
CA ASP A 558 -31.63 -57.92 27.13
C ASP A 558 -32.79 -56.95 26.87
N VAL A 559 -32.50 -55.79 26.28
CA VAL A 559 -33.47 -54.72 26.07
C VAL A 559 -33.43 -54.21 24.65
N SER A 560 -34.59 -53.85 24.11
CA SER A 560 -34.69 -53.01 22.92
C SER A 560 -35.19 -51.63 23.32
N VAL A 561 -34.46 -50.60 22.93
CA VAL A 561 -34.76 -49.20 23.21
C VAL A 561 -35.09 -48.50 21.91
N SER A 562 -36.20 -47.78 21.88
CA SER A 562 -36.62 -46.88 20.81
C SER A 562 -36.71 -45.48 21.39
N GLY A 563 -36.04 -44.51 20.78
CA GLY A 563 -35.95 -43.17 21.34
C GLY A 563 -35.20 -42.20 20.44
N TYR A 564 -34.65 -41.15 21.03
CA TYR A 564 -33.94 -40.10 20.33
C TYR A 564 -32.51 -40.00 20.83
N ARG A 565 -31.57 -39.95 19.90
CA ARG A 565 -30.16 -39.78 20.24
C ARG A 565 -29.89 -38.31 20.55
N ILE A 566 -29.44 -38.04 21.77
CA ILE A 566 -29.09 -36.68 22.22
C ILE A 566 -27.57 -36.47 22.20
N SER A 567 -26.80 -37.51 22.50
CA SER A 567 -25.33 -37.51 22.36
C SER A 567 -24.85 -38.80 21.67
N VAL A 568 -23.55 -38.92 21.41
CA VAL A 568 -22.98 -40.19 20.89
C VAL A 568 -23.27 -41.37 21.82
N SER A 569 -23.29 -41.14 23.13
CA SER A 569 -23.47 -42.17 24.16
C SER A 569 -24.78 -42.06 24.94
N THR A 570 -25.70 -41.17 24.55
CA THR A 570 -26.93 -40.91 25.32
C THR A 570 -28.16 -40.92 24.42
N VAL A 571 -29.18 -41.67 24.84
CA VAL A 571 -30.49 -41.77 24.21
C VAL A 571 -31.57 -41.45 25.23
N VAL A 572 -32.55 -40.63 24.86
CA VAL A 572 -33.80 -40.50 25.61
C VAL A 572 -34.80 -41.48 25.04
N ALA A 573 -35.19 -42.45 25.86
CA ALA A 573 -36.09 -43.51 25.43
C ALA A 573 -37.54 -43.02 25.41
N ARG A 574 -38.28 -43.41 24.36
CA ARG A 574 -39.75 -43.38 24.34
C ARG A 574 -40.34 -44.75 24.63
N LYS A 575 -39.62 -45.81 24.28
CA LYS A 575 -40.03 -47.17 24.54
C LYS A 575 -38.84 -48.04 24.86
N ILE A 576 -38.97 -48.85 25.90
CA ILE A 576 -38.01 -49.89 26.25
C ILE A 576 -38.78 -51.18 26.41
N SER A 577 -38.37 -52.20 25.66
CA SER A 577 -38.91 -53.56 25.77
C SER A 577 -37.85 -54.45 26.38
N VAL A 578 -38.13 -55.03 27.55
CA VAL A 578 -37.28 -56.01 28.22
C VAL A 578 -37.59 -57.40 27.68
N HIS A 579 -36.57 -58.10 27.21
CA HIS A 579 -36.64 -59.42 26.58
C HIS A 579 -36.11 -60.48 27.54
N ARG A 580 -37.01 -61.10 28.31
CA ARG A 580 -36.67 -62.22 29.19
C ARG A 580 -37.17 -63.52 28.61
N ARG A 581 -36.32 -64.56 28.70
CA ARG A 581 -36.69 -65.91 28.28
C ARG A 581 -37.58 -66.55 29.34
N VAL A 582 -38.62 -67.24 28.91
CA VAL A 582 -39.40 -68.10 29.81
C VAL A 582 -38.56 -69.34 30.11
N LYS A 583 -38.40 -69.68 31.38
CA LYS A 583 -37.69 -70.87 31.85
C LYS A 583 -38.63 -71.70 32.72
N SER A 584 -38.54 -73.01 32.58
CA SER A 584 -39.22 -73.97 33.44
C SER A 584 -38.17 -74.82 34.13
N ILE A 585 -38.28 -74.96 35.45
CA ILE A 585 -37.28 -75.67 36.25
C ILE A 585 -37.94 -76.40 37.41
N GLN A 586 -37.40 -77.57 37.74
CA GLN A 586 -37.81 -78.36 38.89
C GLN A 586 -36.72 -78.34 39.95
N GLY A 587 -37.11 -78.40 41.21
CA GLY A 587 -36.17 -78.45 42.32
C GLY A 587 -36.88 -78.56 43.66
N THR A 588 -36.10 -78.44 44.73
CA THR A 588 -36.57 -78.42 46.11
C THR A 588 -36.36 -77.04 46.73
N VAL A 589 -37.35 -76.55 47.46
CA VAL A 589 -37.27 -75.26 48.16
C VAL A 589 -36.22 -75.36 49.28
N ALA A 590 -35.12 -74.64 49.15
CA ALA A 590 -34.02 -74.65 50.13
C ALA A 590 -34.26 -73.68 51.28
N SER A 591 -34.78 -72.49 50.98
CA SER A 591 -35.11 -71.46 51.97
C SER A 591 -36.18 -70.52 51.43
N LEU A 592 -36.97 -69.92 52.33
CA LEU A 592 -37.93 -68.88 51.98
C LEU A 592 -37.27 -67.49 52.08
N THR A 593 -37.64 -66.57 51.20
CA THR A 593 -37.25 -65.17 51.23
C THR A 593 -38.48 -64.28 51.38
N THR A 594 -38.29 -63.00 51.71
CA THR A 594 -39.39 -62.04 51.88
C THR A 594 -40.32 -61.94 50.66
N ASP A 595 -39.78 -62.21 49.48
CA ASP A 595 -40.45 -62.07 48.18
C ASP A 595 -40.48 -63.39 47.38
N GLY A 596 -40.21 -64.54 48.00
CA GLY A 596 -40.16 -65.82 47.30
C GLY A 596 -39.33 -66.88 48.02
N PHE A 597 -38.43 -67.55 47.30
CA PHE A 597 -37.62 -68.63 47.85
C PHE A 597 -36.35 -68.92 47.02
N VAL A 598 -35.42 -69.67 47.59
CA VAL A 598 -34.29 -70.27 46.87
C VAL A 598 -34.63 -71.71 46.52
N LEU A 599 -34.47 -72.07 45.25
CA LEU A 599 -34.74 -73.39 44.69
C LEU A 599 -33.41 -74.10 44.42
N THR A 600 -33.17 -75.25 45.04
CA THR A 600 -32.05 -76.13 44.69
C THR A 600 -32.46 -77.03 43.53
N THR A 601 -31.64 -77.05 42.49
CA THR A 601 -31.89 -77.76 41.22
C THR A 601 -30.68 -78.62 40.87
N SER A 602 -30.79 -79.46 39.84
CA SER A 602 -29.66 -80.27 39.35
C SER A 602 -28.47 -79.46 38.85
N VAL A 603 -28.67 -78.17 38.54
CA VAL A 603 -27.64 -77.26 38.03
C VAL A 603 -27.20 -76.21 39.06
N GLY A 604 -27.66 -76.32 40.31
CA GLY A 604 -27.34 -75.40 41.41
C GLY A 604 -28.56 -74.70 42.00
N SER A 605 -28.30 -73.72 42.87
CA SER A 605 -29.35 -72.93 43.53
C SER A 605 -29.76 -71.72 42.70
N ILE A 606 -31.07 -71.49 42.57
CA ILE A 606 -31.64 -70.36 41.85
C ILE A 606 -32.66 -69.65 42.75
N ARG A 607 -32.57 -68.33 42.83
CA ARG A 607 -33.58 -67.53 43.52
C ARG A 607 -34.83 -67.39 42.64
N VAL A 608 -35.99 -67.59 43.24
CA VAL A 608 -37.31 -67.45 42.64
C VAL A 608 -38.06 -66.36 43.39
N ILE A 609 -38.53 -65.36 42.66
CA ILE A 609 -39.39 -64.29 43.19
C ILE A 609 -40.83 -64.62 42.83
N GLU A 610 -41.69 -64.59 43.84
CA GLU A 610 -43.14 -64.69 43.74
C GLU A 610 -43.74 -63.29 43.70
N SER A 611 -44.81 -63.14 42.92
CA SER A 611 -45.61 -61.92 42.87
C SER A 611 -47.07 -62.25 43.15
N THR A 612 -47.87 -61.23 43.38
CA THR A 612 -49.34 -61.38 43.49
C THR A 612 -49.99 -62.00 42.24
N THR A 613 -49.29 -62.00 41.11
CA THR A 613 -49.74 -62.61 39.84
C THR A 613 -49.25 -64.03 39.63
N THR A 614 -48.44 -64.57 40.55
CA THR A 614 -47.89 -65.93 40.43
C THR A 614 -48.97 -66.94 40.78
N SER A 615 -49.24 -67.87 39.86
CA SER A 615 -50.22 -68.94 40.08
C SER A 615 -49.59 -70.14 40.79
N VAL A 616 -49.96 -70.41 42.04
CA VAL A 616 -49.47 -71.58 42.79
C VAL A 616 -50.53 -72.69 42.76
N THR A 617 -50.16 -73.91 42.37
CA THR A 617 -51.09 -75.03 42.15
C THR A 617 -50.54 -76.37 42.66
N GLY A 618 -51.43 -77.28 43.05
CA GLY A 618 -51.09 -78.64 43.52
C GLY A 618 -50.91 -78.74 45.04
N GLY A 619 -51.54 -79.72 45.68
CA GLY A 619 -51.49 -79.93 47.14
C GLY A 619 -52.75 -79.47 47.88
N SER A 620 -53.11 -80.16 48.96
CA SER A 620 -54.34 -79.92 49.75
C SER A 620 -54.24 -78.71 50.69
N SER A 621 -53.07 -78.07 50.75
CA SER A 621 -52.78 -76.78 51.40
C SER A 621 -51.66 -76.12 50.59
N VAL A 622 -51.94 -74.97 49.97
CA VAL A 622 -51.04 -74.30 49.01
C VAL A 622 -50.06 -73.38 49.76
N THR A 623 -49.35 -73.93 50.74
CA THR A 623 -48.29 -73.19 51.44
C THR A 623 -46.95 -73.75 51.01
N LEU A 624 -46.14 -72.91 50.37
CA LEU A 624 -44.74 -73.22 50.07
C LEU A 624 -43.97 -73.37 51.39
N VAL A 625 -43.37 -74.53 51.61
CA VAL A 625 -42.53 -74.83 52.76
C VAL A 625 -41.14 -75.25 52.30
N VAL A 626 -40.15 -75.14 53.19
CA VAL A 626 -38.80 -75.68 52.95
C VAL A 626 -38.90 -77.19 52.69
N ALA A 627 -38.02 -77.69 51.83
CA ALA A 627 -37.97 -79.05 51.28
C ALA A 627 -39.10 -79.44 50.32
N ALA A 628 -40.09 -78.56 50.05
CA ALA A 628 -41.13 -78.85 49.07
C ALA A 628 -40.54 -79.02 47.66
N ALA A 629 -40.93 -80.09 46.97
CA ALA A 629 -40.60 -80.29 45.56
C ALA A 629 -41.54 -79.45 44.68
N VAL A 630 -40.98 -78.60 43.82
CA VAL A 630 -41.76 -77.68 42.99
C VAL A 630 -41.28 -77.66 41.55
N HIS A 631 -42.22 -77.40 40.65
CA HIS A 631 -41.96 -77.02 39.27
C HIS A 631 -42.31 -75.55 39.08
N VAL A 632 -41.31 -74.73 38.78
CA VAL A 632 -41.42 -73.29 38.60
C VAL A 632 -41.33 -72.96 37.12
N THR A 633 -42.32 -72.25 36.60
CA THR A 633 -42.27 -71.60 35.28
C THR A 633 -42.28 -70.09 35.49
N GLY A 634 -41.38 -69.38 34.81
CA GLY A 634 -41.26 -67.94 34.98
C GLY A 634 -40.29 -67.30 33.99
N TYR A 635 -40.09 -65.99 34.12
CA TYR A 635 -39.15 -65.25 33.29
C TYR A 635 -37.77 -65.18 33.96
N LEU A 636 -36.74 -65.63 33.27
CA LEU A 636 -35.36 -65.51 33.73
C LEU A 636 -34.87 -64.07 33.52
N ARG A 637 -34.54 -63.39 34.61
CA ARG A 637 -33.92 -62.06 34.64
C ARG A 637 -32.44 -62.11 34.28
N GLY A 638 -31.88 -60.96 33.92
CA GLY A 638 -30.46 -60.78 33.67
C GLY A 638 -29.52 -61.17 34.81
N ASP A 639 -29.98 -61.04 36.05
CA ASP A 639 -29.26 -61.39 37.28
C ASP A 639 -29.40 -62.89 37.67
N GLY A 640 -30.02 -63.70 36.82
CA GLY A 640 -30.20 -65.15 37.03
C GLY A 640 -31.40 -65.53 37.90
N VAL A 641 -32.16 -64.55 38.41
CA VAL A 641 -33.37 -64.77 39.22
C VAL A 641 -34.56 -65.12 38.31
N ILE A 642 -35.45 -66.01 38.77
CA ILE A 642 -36.70 -66.33 38.07
C ILE A 642 -37.85 -65.54 38.67
N LEU A 643 -38.54 -64.72 37.86
CA LEU A 643 -39.84 -64.15 38.18
C LEU A 643 -40.93 -65.17 37.87
N ALA A 644 -41.45 -65.85 38.88
CA ALA A 644 -42.39 -66.95 38.70
C ALA A 644 -43.74 -66.46 38.17
N THR A 645 -44.23 -67.10 37.11
CA THR A 645 -45.62 -66.92 36.62
C THR A 645 -46.50 -68.08 37.09
N ARG A 646 -45.91 -69.27 37.25
CA ARG A 646 -46.58 -70.45 37.78
C ARG A 646 -45.64 -71.27 38.64
N ILE A 647 -46.14 -71.74 39.77
CA ILE A 647 -45.48 -72.69 40.65
C ILE A 647 -46.42 -73.87 40.83
N ARG A 648 -45.93 -75.08 40.59
CA ARG A 648 -46.67 -76.32 40.81
C ARG A 648 -45.97 -77.16 41.86
N LEU A 649 -46.62 -77.38 43.00
CA LEU A 649 -46.15 -78.31 44.02
C LEU A 649 -46.28 -79.73 43.47
N LEU A 650 -45.18 -80.48 43.54
CA LEU A 650 -45.13 -81.88 43.15
C LEU A 650 -45.46 -82.70 44.40
N LYS A 651 -46.34 -83.70 44.27
CA LYS A 651 -46.57 -84.64 45.37
C LYS A 651 -45.24 -85.36 45.64
N HIS A 652 -44.84 -85.44 46.91
CA HIS A 652 -43.80 -86.36 47.33
C HIS A 652 -44.16 -87.75 46.77
N LEU A 653 -43.28 -88.29 45.93
CA LEU A 653 -43.27 -89.73 45.65
C LEU A 653 -42.78 -90.45 46.89
#